data_AF-A0A9P7E2S2-F1
#
_entry.id   AF-A0A9P7E2S2-F1
#
_cell.length_a   1.000
_cell.length_b   1.000
_cell.length_c   1.000
_cell.angle_alpha   90.00
_cell.angle_beta   90.00
_cell.angle_gamma   90.00
#
_symmetry.space_group_name_H-M   'P 1'
#
loop_
_entity.id
_entity.type
_entity.pdbx_description
1 polymer ?
#
loop_
_entity_poly.entity_id
_entity_poly.type
_entity_poly.pdbx_seq_one_letter_code
_entity_poly.pdbx_strand_id
1 'polypeptide(L)'
;MSTPDVPTTPLTNSNGALPHDSPVDTPPPFDTSLFRTYLVSLLPPVLGALPEDFVSMFDEEFDERVTRFAAEGGGVIYVVKTRDEAEEDAPQTYSYHLTSHLTYSSTSVTSLALIKRGPTLDPLTPLATQLHILNLFGGEETPYESLHAVVSCGVKPWFDAFVGARGGGKDGDSKMGIPMTKKKFAELELSLLHLQQNVEIPETHLIIHPAIQRAVEQAHASGARPNISHIPQKLLNESSFLNTLHGHVNMWIKAIQAVTKLSRDVSSGTASQEINFWLSLERALEGIEAQLRSDEVTMVMECLRNAKRYLATVSFMTDTGLKSSTDLVHKYNQLMKDFPLNELLSATDLEKIQESLVLIFGHINRKLKLSPYPIRRALPLVEAISRDFNDQLLRVLTSHRLSYTPYETFDRLLGQTMNIFRTWDDLIKEFTNVAREVMRKRGEKFVPIKVVAAHAKLQERTRYLRDWRKQHEQLAVMTGPTKGLGSMAKEVGGMDMEEEVKEAYEVVKRIDVLDVSVEGTEIWVAAENAYNERVARVENQIIARLRDRLGTARNANEMFRVFSKFNALFVRPKIRGAIQEYQTQLIDSVKEDIKRLHDKFKTQYRLSEAYHMSQMRDLPPIAGAIIWARQIERQLLTYMKRVEDVLGKGWELYAEGQKLQSESTAFRKKLETRPVYEAWMQDINRRDMGVNGRLFEIVRLRGGGFQLAVNFDPQIITLFKEVRNLLWLNFQVPHAITNMAKDAKRVYPHAVSLMETVRTYGQTLDLVENNMGIEWLVAEYRNEAQRMVAKGMNIKWDYFVNQYDTARYVSSADGRENRHIQFVREFASVVSILQDKTNNVIDLYRNILRAVEDLATCPYTSEAFSDLLGKIQAAIDRLNLEGYANLGHWVADLDKRIEGILLQRLGYIIQVWCSEFDRTDDVDARRDPLPLRDITNKRRAGKGGKEERVAEGNMTVKPIVHEIRIQNQVIFLDPPIEYARATWIKQLHDWLGVICRLTRIQSSRYEIGLQMQGTQVSETTYTSLLTRFSDNTLERPFSLIELKVQKLKDYVAKWLQFQSLWDLEAEYVFNRLGDSLAHWQQLLTEIKKTRATFDTSETQLSFGVCVVDYEQVQARVNAKYDAWQRDILSRFGVKLGNAMKEMHASIMKARNELEHHSIEGLVGGARRF
;
A
#
# COMPACT_ATOMS: atom_id res chain seq x y z
N MET A 1 -58.21 30.53 -41.36
CA MET A 1 -59.44 30.73 -42.17
C MET A 1 -60.14 29.39 -42.30
N SER A 2 -61.22 29.25 -41.54
CA SER A 2 -62.53 28.59 -41.76
C SER A 2 -62.71 27.55 -42.89
N THR A 3 -63.07 26.31 -42.50
CA THR A 3 -64.27 25.46 -42.84
C THR A 3 -64.97 25.57 -44.21
N PRO A 4 -65.88 24.63 -44.60
CA PRO A 4 -66.00 23.17 -44.37
C PRO A 4 -66.46 22.38 -45.64
N ASP A 5 -66.66 21.06 -45.53
CA ASP A 5 -67.29 20.20 -46.56
C ASP A 5 -68.48 19.40 -46.01
N VAL A 6 -69.51 19.23 -46.86
CA VAL A 6 -70.71 18.39 -46.73
C VAL A 6 -70.65 17.33 -47.84
N PRO A 7 -71.30 16.15 -47.68
CA PRO A 7 -72.10 15.70 -48.83
C PRO A 7 -73.43 15.01 -48.50
N THR A 8 -74.33 15.11 -49.48
CA THR A 8 -75.68 14.54 -49.62
C THR A 8 -75.71 13.26 -50.48
N THR A 9 -76.80 12.51 -50.30
CA THR A 9 -77.31 11.24 -50.88
C THR A 9 -77.31 11.04 -52.41
N PRO A 10 -77.55 9.79 -52.89
CA PRO A 10 -78.81 9.42 -53.63
C PRO A 10 -79.23 7.94 -53.41
N LEU A 11 -80.32 7.33 -53.92
CA LEU A 11 -81.70 7.65 -54.32
C LEU A 11 -82.47 6.29 -54.35
N THR A 12 -83.78 6.37 -54.22
CA THR A 12 -84.84 5.35 -54.09
C THR A 12 -85.21 4.58 -55.38
N ASN A 13 -85.92 3.45 -55.25
CA ASN A 13 -87.10 3.18 -56.10
C ASN A 13 -88.13 2.22 -55.45
N SER A 14 -89.40 2.59 -55.63
CA SER A 14 -90.66 2.09 -55.08
C SER A 14 -91.34 1.02 -55.94
N ASN A 15 -92.29 0.26 -55.37
CA ASN A 15 -93.70 0.13 -55.85
C ASN A 15 -94.47 -1.02 -55.19
N GLY A 16 -95.76 -0.79 -54.83
CA GLY A 16 -96.74 -1.88 -54.65
C GLY A 16 -97.92 -1.70 -53.66
N ALA A 17 -98.72 -0.65 -53.80
CA ALA A 17 -100.06 -0.31 -53.26
C ALA A 17 -101.00 -1.34 -52.54
N LEU A 18 -101.49 -0.96 -51.33
CA LEU A 18 -102.90 -0.75 -50.82
C LEU A 18 -104.03 -1.81 -51.02
N PRO A 19 -105.17 -1.77 -50.27
CA PRO A 19 -105.41 -1.52 -48.84
C PRO A 19 -106.45 -2.49 -48.20
N HIS A 20 -106.50 -2.63 -46.86
CA HIS A 20 -107.78 -2.85 -46.17
C HIS A 20 -107.72 -2.38 -44.71
N ASP A 21 -108.62 -1.45 -44.39
CA ASP A 21 -108.96 -0.97 -43.06
C ASP A 21 -109.46 -2.10 -42.14
N SER A 22 -108.89 -2.16 -40.93
CA SER A 22 -109.63 -2.37 -39.67
C SER A 22 -108.73 -1.93 -38.50
N PRO A 23 -109.31 -1.35 -37.43
CA PRO A 23 -108.54 -0.66 -36.41
C PRO A 23 -107.84 -1.71 -35.54
N VAL A 24 -106.50 -1.71 -35.52
CA VAL A 24 -105.78 -2.43 -34.47
C VAL A 24 -105.66 -1.47 -33.31
N ASP A 25 -106.44 -1.76 -32.28
CA ASP A 25 -106.30 -1.21 -30.93
C ASP A 25 -104.82 -1.04 -30.60
N THR A 26 -104.43 0.20 -30.31
CA THR A 26 -103.14 0.46 -29.67
C THR A 26 -103.07 -0.41 -28.41
N PRO A 27 -102.12 -1.34 -28.31
CA PRO A 27 -101.99 -2.16 -27.10
C PRO A 27 -101.76 -1.23 -25.91
N PRO A 28 -102.33 -1.55 -24.74
CA PRO A 28 -102.13 -0.74 -23.55
C PRO A 28 -100.62 -0.56 -23.30
N PRO A 29 -100.18 0.61 -22.82
CA PRO A 29 -98.78 0.82 -22.46
C PRO A 29 -98.37 -0.28 -21.47
N PHE A 30 -97.33 -1.03 -21.83
CA PHE A 30 -96.84 -2.13 -21.01
C PHE A 30 -96.29 -1.56 -19.71
N ASP A 31 -96.75 -2.08 -18.58
CA ASP A 31 -96.30 -1.65 -17.25
C ASP A 31 -94.88 -2.17 -16.98
N THR A 32 -93.91 -1.25 -16.98
CA THR A 32 -92.50 -1.56 -16.74
C THR A 32 -92.26 -2.11 -15.33
N SER A 33 -93.17 -1.87 -14.38
CA SER A 33 -93.08 -2.38 -13.00
C SER A 33 -93.24 -3.91 -12.92
N LEU A 34 -94.03 -4.52 -13.82
CA LEU A 34 -94.18 -5.97 -13.92
C LEU A 34 -92.87 -6.63 -14.38
N PHE A 35 -92.20 -6.02 -15.36
CA PHE A 35 -90.92 -6.50 -15.86
C PHE A 35 -89.79 -6.29 -14.84
N ARG A 36 -89.80 -5.17 -14.11
CA ARG A 36 -88.89 -4.91 -12.98
C ARG A 36 -89.03 -5.98 -11.90
N THR A 37 -90.26 -6.30 -11.49
CA THR A 37 -90.53 -7.35 -10.49
C THR A 37 -90.10 -8.74 -10.98
N TYR A 38 -90.30 -9.01 -12.27
CA TYR A 38 -89.84 -10.24 -12.91
C TYR A 38 -88.31 -10.36 -12.94
N LEU A 39 -87.59 -9.29 -13.24
CA LEU A 39 -86.12 -9.27 -13.20
C LEU A 39 -85.58 -9.44 -11.77
N VAL A 40 -86.16 -8.73 -10.78
CA VAL A 40 -85.72 -8.85 -9.38
C VAL A 40 -85.93 -10.26 -8.82
N SER A 41 -86.93 -10.99 -9.31
CA SER A 41 -87.15 -12.40 -8.91
C SER A 41 -86.32 -13.41 -9.71
N LEU A 42 -86.00 -13.12 -10.98
CA LEU A 42 -85.25 -14.02 -11.86
C LEU A 42 -83.72 -13.94 -11.67
N LEU A 43 -83.18 -12.74 -11.44
CA LEU A 43 -81.74 -12.51 -11.46
C LEU A 43 -80.99 -13.12 -10.25
N PRO A 44 -81.51 -13.11 -9.00
CA PRO A 44 -80.82 -13.74 -7.87
C PRO A 44 -80.55 -15.25 -8.05
N PRO A 45 -81.51 -16.09 -8.47
CA PRO A 45 -81.26 -17.53 -8.66
C PRO A 45 -80.41 -17.85 -9.90
N VAL A 46 -80.38 -16.98 -10.92
CA VAL A 46 -79.66 -17.24 -12.19
C VAL A 46 -78.24 -16.66 -12.19
N LEU A 47 -78.03 -15.49 -11.56
CA LEU A 47 -76.74 -14.76 -11.57
C LEU A 47 -76.05 -14.71 -10.20
N GLY A 48 -76.68 -15.26 -9.15
CA GLY A 48 -76.14 -15.28 -7.78
C GLY A 48 -76.03 -13.90 -7.14
N ALA A 49 -76.89 -12.96 -7.55
CA ALA A 49 -76.83 -11.54 -7.18
C ALA A 49 -77.58 -11.23 -5.88
N LEU A 50 -77.09 -10.28 -5.09
CA LEU A 50 -77.82 -9.70 -3.95
C LEU A 50 -78.81 -8.63 -4.44
N PRO A 51 -80.00 -8.49 -3.82
CA PRO A 51 -81.00 -7.49 -4.25
C PRO A 51 -80.52 -6.03 -4.25
N GLU A 52 -79.46 -5.73 -3.52
CA GLU A 52 -78.88 -4.39 -3.37
C GLU A 52 -78.02 -3.96 -4.58
N ASP A 53 -77.49 -4.91 -5.35
CA ASP A 53 -76.62 -4.61 -6.50
C ASP A 53 -77.41 -4.22 -7.77
N PHE A 54 -78.73 -4.44 -7.78
CA PHE A 54 -79.58 -4.14 -8.95
C PHE A 54 -79.87 -2.65 -9.15
N VAL A 55 -79.44 -1.78 -8.24
CA VAL A 55 -79.65 -0.33 -8.33
C VAL A 55 -79.00 0.25 -9.58
N SER A 56 -77.88 -0.32 -10.05
CA SER A 56 -77.21 0.12 -11.29
C SER A 56 -77.99 -0.21 -12.57
N MET A 57 -78.92 -1.18 -12.52
CA MET A 57 -79.69 -1.64 -13.67
C MET A 57 -80.94 -0.78 -13.93
N PHE A 58 -81.48 -0.17 -12.88
CA PHE A 58 -82.68 0.68 -12.94
C PHE A 58 -82.30 2.16 -13.07
N ASP A 59 -81.56 2.49 -14.12
CA ASP A 59 -81.23 3.87 -14.51
C ASP A 59 -82.44 4.59 -15.14
N GLU A 60 -82.31 5.90 -15.41
CA GLU A 60 -83.40 6.72 -16.00
C GLU A 60 -83.84 6.23 -17.40
N GLU A 61 -83.00 5.47 -18.10
CA GLU A 61 -83.26 4.90 -19.43
C GLU A 61 -83.88 3.48 -19.40
N PHE A 62 -84.03 2.88 -18.22
CA PHE A 62 -84.57 1.53 -18.06
C PHE A 62 -86.01 1.43 -18.57
N ASP A 63 -86.88 2.35 -18.16
CA ASP A 63 -88.30 2.33 -18.54
C ASP A 63 -88.48 2.54 -20.04
N GLU A 64 -87.65 3.37 -20.68
CA GLU A 64 -87.67 3.57 -22.13
C GLU A 64 -87.24 2.32 -22.89
N ARG A 65 -86.17 1.63 -22.44
CA ARG A 65 -85.68 0.38 -23.05
C ARG A 65 -86.68 -0.76 -22.91
N VAL A 66 -87.31 -0.89 -21.76
CA VAL A 66 -88.33 -1.93 -21.51
C VAL A 66 -89.59 -1.66 -22.31
N THR A 67 -90.02 -0.39 -22.41
CA THR A 67 -91.18 -0.01 -23.22
C THR A 67 -90.93 -0.26 -24.70
N ARG A 68 -89.73 0.09 -25.21
CA ARG A 68 -89.30 -0.21 -26.58
C ARG A 68 -89.25 -1.72 -26.82
N PHE A 69 -88.67 -2.48 -25.89
CA PHE A 69 -88.63 -3.94 -25.94
C PHE A 69 -90.03 -4.57 -25.87
N ALA A 70 -91.00 -4.01 -25.15
CA ALA A 70 -92.35 -4.55 -25.09
C ALA A 70 -93.16 -4.27 -26.37
N ALA A 71 -92.89 -3.15 -27.06
CA ALA A 71 -93.65 -2.67 -28.22
C ALA A 71 -93.09 -3.12 -29.59
N GLU A 72 -91.78 -3.25 -29.77
CA GLU A 72 -91.17 -3.56 -31.07
C GLU A 72 -91.17 -5.05 -31.42
N GLY A 73 -91.53 -5.45 -32.65
CA GLY A 73 -91.50 -6.85 -33.07
C GLY A 73 -90.08 -7.43 -33.14
N GLY A 74 -89.82 -8.55 -32.43
CA GLY A 74 -88.60 -9.36 -32.63
C GLY A 74 -87.33 -8.92 -31.87
N GLY A 75 -87.46 -8.31 -30.70
CA GLY A 75 -86.31 -7.91 -29.87
C GLY A 75 -85.78 -9.01 -28.92
N VAL A 76 -84.47 -9.01 -28.70
CA VAL A 76 -83.78 -9.68 -27.58
C VAL A 76 -83.26 -8.59 -26.65
N ILE A 77 -83.37 -8.79 -25.34
CA ILE A 77 -82.75 -7.90 -24.36
C ILE A 77 -81.76 -8.70 -23.52
N TYR A 78 -80.59 -8.13 -23.29
CA TYR A 78 -79.50 -8.77 -22.58
C TYR A 78 -79.32 -8.13 -21.22
N VAL A 79 -79.20 -8.96 -20.18
CA VAL A 79 -78.74 -8.53 -18.86
C VAL A 79 -77.29 -8.94 -18.72
N VAL A 80 -76.38 -7.98 -18.69
CA VAL A 80 -74.94 -8.22 -18.58
C VAL A 80 -74.50 -7.95 -17.15
N LYS A 81 -73.88 -8.94 -16.52
CA LYS A 81 -73.18 -8.81 -15.24
C LYS A 81 -71.75 -8.39 -15.51
N THR A 82 -71.36 -7.19 -15.11
CA THR A 82 -70.00 -6.66 -15.23
C THR A 82 -69.31 -6.68 -13.87
N ARG A 83 -68.03 -7.05 -13.86
CA ARG A 83 -67.17 -6.96 -12.69
C ARG A 83 -66.49 -5.59 -12.67
N ASP A 84 -66.62 -4.87 -11.58
CA ASP A 84 -65.92 -3.60 -11.40
C ASP A 84 -64.44 -3.87 -11.02
N GLU A 85 -63.50 -3.11 -11.58
CA GLU A 85 -62.09 -3.23 -11.23
C GLU A 85 -61.86 -2.66 -9.82
N ALA A 86 -61.50 -3.53 -8.86
CA ALA A 86 -61.19 -3.13 -7.48
C ALA A 86 -59.70 -3.33 -7.15
N GLU A 87 -59.14 -2.44 -6.32
CA GLU A 87 -57.81 -2.56 -5.71
C GLU A 87 -57.70 -3.82 -4.81
N GLU A 88 -56.50 -4.39 -4.71
CA GLU A 88 -56.16 -5.77 -4.26
C GLU A 88 -56.60 -6.24 -2.83
N ASP A 89 -57.55 -5.61 -2.14
CA ASP A 89 -58.01 -6.08 -0.81
C ASP A 89 -59.51 -5.80 -0.48
N ALA A 90 -60.33 -5.45 -1.48
CA ALA A 90 -61.78 -5.23 -1.31
C ALA A 90 -62.63 -6.40 -1.86
N PRO A 91 -63.82 -6.71 -1.28
CA PRO A 91 -64.74 -7.68 -1.84
C PRO A 91 -65.17 -7.26 -3.26
N GLN A 92 -65.28 -8.22 -4.19
CA GLN A 92 -65.61 -7.97 -5.59
C GLN A 92 -67.03 -7.40 -5.72
N THR A 93 -67.15 -6.17 -6.23
CA THR A 93 -68.43 -5.53 -6.54
C THR A 93 -68.82 -5.84 -7.98
N TYR A 94 -70.11 -6.12 -8.21
CA TYR A 94 -70.66 -6.39 -9.54
C TYR A 94 -71.69 -5.32 -9.91
N SER A 95 -71.56 -4.77 -11.11
CA SER A 95 -72.55 -3.90 -11.74
C SER A 95 -73.40 -4.71 -12.72
N TYR A 96 -74.67 -4.34 -12.86
CA TYR A 96 -75.58 -4.98 -13.82
C TYR A 96 -76.14 -3.95 -14.80
N HIS A 97 -76.12 -4.29 -16.09
CA HIS A 97 -76.59 -3.43 -17.17
C HIS A 97 -77.58 -4.14 -18.09
N LEU A 98 -78.61 -3.42 -18.54
CA LEU A 98 -79.60 -3.91 -19.50
C LEU A 98 -79.28 -3.34 -20.90
N THR A 99 -79.02 -4.18 -21.90
CA THR A 99 -78.68 -3.69 -23.26
C THR A 99 -79.46 -4.45 -24.34
N SER A 100 -79.82 -3.78 -25.43
CA SER A 100 -80.40 -4.40 -26.62
C SER A 100 -79.35 -5.02 -27.55
N HIS A 101 -78.08 -4.63 -27.39
CA HIS A 101 -76.95 -5.12 -28.18
C HIS A 101 -75.92 -5.79 -27.28
N LEU A 102 -75.57 -7.03 -27.61
CA LEU A 102 -74.55 -7.77 -26.88
C LEU A 102 -73.15 -7.30 -27.34
N THR A 103 -72.39 -6.73 -26.41
CA THR A 103 -70.96 -6.45 -26.57
C THR A 103 -70.17 -7.34 -25.62
N TYR A 104 -69.12 -7.98 -26.11
CA TYR A 104 -68.26 -8.83 -25.29
C TYR A 104 -67.15 -7.99 -24.68
N SER A 105 -67.06 -7.96 -23.35
CA SER A 105 -65.98 -7.31 -22.60
C SER A 105 -65.31 -8.35 -21.71
N SER A 106 -64.00 -8.25 -21.47
CA SER A 106 -63.30 -9.11 -20.51
C SER A 106 -63.84 -8.98 -19.08
N THR A 107 -64.57 -7.91 -18.79
CA THR A 107 -65.23 -7.65 -17.51
C THR A 107 -66.63 -8.24 -17.38
N SER A 108 -67.24 -8.74 -18.46
CA SER A 108 -68.59 -9.33 -18.42
C SER A 108 -68.53 -10.80 -17.96
N VAL A 109 -69.07 -11.10 -16.78
CA VAL A 109 -69.02 -12.41 -16.11
C VAL A 109 -70.11 -13.36 -16.61
N THR A 110 -71.30 -12.83 -16.90
CA THR A 110 -72.43 -13.63 -17.37
C THR A 110 -73.41 -12.72 -18.09
N SER A 111 -73.90 -13.14 -19.25
CA SER A 111 -74.91 -12.42 -20.02
C SER A 111 -76.17 -13.25 -20.13
N LEU A 112 -77.30 -12.73 -19.67
CA LEU A 112 -78.61 -13.38 -19.79
C LEU A 112 -79.35 -12.81 -20.98
N ALA A 113 -79.63 -13.62 -22.00
CA ALA A 113 -80.46 -13.22 -23.13
C ALA A 113 -81.93 -13.55 -22.86
N LEU A 114 -82.78 -12.53 -22.90
CA LEU A 114 -84.24 -12.64 -22.81
C LEU A 114 -84.83 -12.45 -24.21
N ILE A 115 -85.26 -13.55 -24.81
CA ILE A 115 -85.77 -13.61 -26.18
C ILE A 115 -87.29 -13.65 -26.13
N LYS A 116 -87.97 -12.76 -26.87
CA LYS A 116 -89.44 -12.77 -26.95
C LYS A 116 -89.93 -13.89 -27.86
N ARG A 117 -90.95 -14.62 -27.43
CA ARG A 117 -91.65 -15.63 -28.25
C ARG A 117 -92.71 -15.05 -29.17
N GLY A 118 -93.22 -13.86 -28.85
CA GLY A 118 -94.20 -13.11 -29.64
C GLY A 118 -93.71 -11.70 -30.01
N PRO A 119 -94.41 -10.99 -30.92
CA PRO A 119 -94.02 -9.66 -31.36
C PRO A 119 -94.13 -8.61 -30.24
N THR A 120 -95.15 -8.69 -29.38
CA THR A 120 -95.39 -7.79 -28.26
C THR A 120 -95.52 -8.56 -26.94
N LEU A 121 -95.25 -7.88 -25.81
CA LEU A 121 -95.47 -8.45 -24.48
C LEU A 121 -96.85 -8.06 -23.96
N ASP A 122 -97.62 -9.05 -23.53
CA ASP A 122 -98.95 -8.85 -22.93
C ASP A 122 -98.83 -8.74 -21.40
N PRO A 123 -99.30 -7.65 -20.77
CA PRO A 123 -99.30 -7.49 -19.31
C PRO A 123 -100.18 -8.50 -18.55
N LEU A 124 -101.19 -9.09 -19.20
CA LEU A 124 -102.16 -9.97 -18.55
C LEU A 124 -101.69 -11.43 -18.43
N THR A 125 -100.71 -11.83 -19.24
CA THR A 125 -100.15 -13.19 -19.24
C THR A 125 -98.78 -13.24 -18.54
N PRO A 126 -98.45 -14.30 -17.79
CA PRO A 126 -97.17 -14.37 -17.09
C PRO A 126 -95.97 -14.27 -18.04
N LEU A 127 -95.06 -13.33 -17.76
CA LEU A 127 -93.86 -13.06 -18.57
C LEU A 127 -92.97 -14.31 -18.80
N ALA A 128 -92.97 -15.27 -17.88
CA ALA A 128 -92.24 -16.54 -18.00
C ALA A 128 -92.67 -17.41 -19.20
N THR A 129 -93.92 -17.27 -19.67
CA THR A 129 -94.42 -18.02 -20.84
C THR A 129 -94.13 -17.31 -22.16
N GLN A 130 -93.91 -16.00 -22.09
CA GLN A 130 -93.67 -15.11 -23.23
C GLN A 130 -92.18 -14.90 -23.53
N LEU A 131 -91.31 -15.11 -22.53
CA LEU A 131 -89.86 -14.94 -22.64
C LEU A 131 -89.15 -16.30 -22.62
N HIS A 132 -88.21 -16.48 -23.56
CA HIS A 132 -87.23 -17.55 -23.53
C HIS A 132 -85.92 -17.02 -22.96
N ILE A 133 -85.36 -17.75 -22.00
CA ILE A 133 -84.19 -17.34 -21.26
C ILE A 133 -83.03 -18.22 -21.71
N LEU A 134 -81.97 -17.60 -22.24
CA LEU A 134 -80.73 -18.27 -22.59
C LEU A 134 -79.59 -17.64 -21.78
N ASN A 135 -78.95 -18.46 -20.94
CA ASN A 135 -77.76 -18.02 -20.22
C ASN A 135 -76.53 -18.16 -21.14
N LEU A 136 -75.87 -17.05 -21.41
CA LEU A 136 -74.60 -16.99 -22.12
C LEU A 136 -73.51 -16.79 -21.06
N PHE A 137 -72.77 -17.87 -20.77
CA PHE A 137 -71.68 -17.81 -19.80
C PHE A 137 -70.57 -16.90 -20.34
N GLY A 138 -70.08 -15.98 -19.49
CA GLY A 138 -68.99 -15.04 -19.79
C GLY A 138 -67.83 -15.25 -18.83
N GLY A 139 -67.17 -16.40 -18.90
CA GLY A 139 -65.98 -16.68 -18.09
C GLY A 139 -64.69 -16.50 -18.89
N GLU A 140 -63.55 -16.72 -18.23
CA GLU A 140 -62.25 -16.93 -18.90
C GLU A 140 -62.26 -18.15 -19.85
N GLU A 141 -63.29 -19.01 -19.78
CA GLU A 141 -63.51 -20.11 -20.71
C GLU A 141 -64.00 -19.60 -22.08
N THR A 142 -63.35 -20.04 -23.15
CA THR A 142 -63.64 -19.57 -24.51
C THR A 142 -65.13 -19.76 -24.86
N PRO A 143 -65.80 -18.75 -25.48
CA PRO A 143 -67.22 -18.83 -25.85
C PRO A 143 -67.59 -20.06 -26.69
N TYR A 144 -66.62 -20.65 -27.40
CA TYR A 144 -66.77 -21.84 -28.22
C TYR A 144 -67.18 -23.07 -27.42
N GLU A 145 -66.70 -23.23 -26.18
CA GLU A 145 -67.06 -24.37 -25.32
C GLU A 145 -68.51 -24.25 -24.83
N SER A 146 -68.90 -23.05 -24.40
CA SER A 146 -70.28 -22.76 -24.01
C SER A 146 -71.25 -22.90 -25.19
N LEU A 147 -70.88 -22.41 -26.37
CA LEU A 147 -71.66 -22.58 -27.60
C LEU A 147 -71.75 -24.06 -28.01
N HIS A 148 -70.65 -24.80 -27.91
CA HIS A 148 -70.63 -26.24 -28.14
C HIS A 148 -71.57 -26.97 -27.17
N ALA A 149 -71.55 -26.63 -25.88
CA ALA A 149 -72.44 -27.22 -24.87
C ALA A 149 -73.92 -26.88 -25.15
N VAL A 150 -74.24 -25.63 -25.49
CA VAL A 150 -75.62 -25.22 -25.85
C VAL A 150 -76.12 -25.96 -27.09
N VAL A 151 -75.28 -26.11 -28.12
CA VAL A 151 -75.65 -26.80 -29.37
C VAL A 151 -75.75 -28.32 -29.17
N SER A 152 -74.75 -28.94 -28.53
CA SER A 152 -74.66 -30.40 -28.36
C SER A 152 -75.63 -30.96 -27.31
N CYS A 153 -75.83 -30.26 -26.20
CA CYS A 153 -76.63 -30.73 -25.06
C CYS A 153 -78.04 -30.12 -25.04
N GLY A 154 -78.22 -28.91 -25.58
CA GLY A 154 -79.50 -28.21 -25.60
C GLY A 154 -80.24 -28.37 -26.94
N VAL A 155 -79.71 -27.75 -27.99
CA VAL A 155 -80.42 -27.57 -29.26
C VAL A 155 -80.56 -28.88 -30.05
N LYS A 156 -79.50 -29.69 -30.14
CA LYS A 156 -79.50 -30.95 -30.90
C LYS A 156 -80.46 -31.99 -30.29
N PRO A 157 -80.43 -32.32 -28.98
CA PRO A 157 -81.40 -33.23 -28.38
C PRO A 157 -82.83 -32.69 -28.44
N TRP A 158 -83.03 -31.38 -28.31
CA TRP A 158 -84.35 -30.76 -28.45
C TRP A 158 -84.89 -30.89 -29.89
N PHE A 159 -84.06 -30.64 -30.90
CA PHE A 159 -84.42 -30.85 -32.31
C PHE A 159 -84.68 -32.33 -32.61
N ASP A 160 -83.84 -33.24 -32.10
CA ASP A 160 -84.00 -34.68 -32.26
C ASP A 160 -85.28 -35.20 -31.58
N ALA A 161 -85.62 -34.69 -30.40
CA ALA A 161 -86.86 -34.99 -29.71
C ALA A 161 -88.08 -34.43 -30.47
N PHE A 162 -87.98 -33.22 -31.04
CA PHE A 162 -89.03 -32.64 -31.87
C PHE A 162 -89.26 -33.43 -33.16
N VAL A 163 -88.18 -33.85 -33.83
CA VAL A 163 -88.23 -34.71 -35.02
C VAL A 163 -88.77 -36.11 -34.66
N GLY A 164 -88.38 -36.65 -33.49
CA GLY A 164 -88.88 -37.91 -32.96
C GLY A 164 -90.37 -37.88 -32.63
N ALA A 165 -90.86 -36.79 -32.05
CA ALA A 165 -92.27 -36.61 -31.67
C ALA A 165 -93.20 -36.41 -32.88
N ARG A 166 -92.71 -35.87 -34.01
CA ARG A 166 -93.46 -35.75 -35.28
C ARG A 166 -93.38 -37.01 -36.18
N GLY A 167 -92.69 -38.06 -35.74
CA GLY A 167 -92.47 -39.28 -36.53
C GLY A 167 -93.69 -40.21 -36.63
N GLY A 168 -94.68 -39.86 -37.47
CA GLY A 168 -95.82 -40.75 -37.75
C GLY A 168 -96.77 -40.35 -38.90
N GLY A 169 -96.51 -39.31 -39.68
CA GLY A 169 -97.37 -38.88 -40.79
C GLY A 169 -96.69 -38.97 -42.15
N LYS A 170 -97.28 -39.70 -43.10
CA LYS A 170 -96.85 -39.78 -44.51
C LYS A 170 -96.95 -38.41 -45.17
N ASP A 171 -95.81 -37.81 -45.56
CA ASP A 171 -95.69 -36.95 -46.76
C ASP A 171 -94.21 -36.82 -47.18
N GLY A 172 -93.97 -36.93 -48.49
CA GLY A 172 -92.67 -37.30 -49.07
C GLY A 172 -91.62 -36.19 -49.24
N ASP A 173 -91.99 -34.90 -49.17
CA ASP A 173 -91.08 -33.80 -49.54
C ASP A 173 -90.32 -33.16 -48.38
N SER A 174 -90.76 -33.37 -47.13
CA SER A 174 -90.09 -32.82 -45.94
C SER A 174 -88.88 -33.66 -45.46
N LYS A 175 -88.60 -34.80 -46.11
CA LYS A 175 -87.53 -35.74 -45.74
C LYS A 175 -86.13 -35.37 -46.18
N MET A 176 -85.92 -34.47 -47.15
CA MET A 176 -84.55 -34.05 -47.51
C MET A 176 -83.97 -32.99 -46.57
N GLY A 177 -84.80 -32.10 -46.02
CA GLY A 177 -84.34 -31.03 -45.13
C GLY A 177 -83.88 -31.53 -43.76
N ILE A 178 -84.60 -32.48 -43.15
CA ILE A 178 -84.34 -32.91 -41.77
C ILE A 178 -82.98 -33.62 -41.60
N PRO A 179 -82.60 -34.61 -42.44
CA PRO A 179 -81.28 -35.23 -42.37
C PRO A 179 -80.15 -34.26 -42.72
N MET A 180 -80.38 -33.33 -43.66
CA MET A 180 -79.41 -32.29 -44.01
C MET A 180 -79.16 -31.34 -42.82
N THR A 181 -80.20 -30.97 -42.10
CA THR A 181 -80.08 -30.15 -40.88
C THR A 181 -79.41 -30.92 -39.74
N LYS A 182 -79.71 -32.21 -39.54
CA LYS A 182 -78.97 -33.06 -38.58
C LYS A 182 -77.49 -33.15 -38.93
N LYS A 183 -77.16 -33.29 -40.22
CA LYS A 183 -75.78 -33.30 -40.69
C LYS A 183 -75.09 -31.95 -40.44
N LYS A 184 -75.77 -30.83 -40.72
CA LYS A 184 -75.26 -29.48 -40.41
C LYS A 184 -75.06 -29.24 -38.91
N PHE A 185 -75.93 -29.77 -38.05
CA PHE A 185 -75.73 -29.70 -36.59
C PHE A 185 -74.50 -30.50 -36.15
N ALA A 186 -74.29 -31.70 -36.71
CA ALA A 186 -73.11 -32.50 -36.44
C ALA A 186 -71.82 -31.86 -37.00
N GLU A 187 -71.87 -31.29 -38.22
CA GLU A 187 -70.75 -30.54 -38.82
C GLU A 187 -70.42 -29.28 -37.99
N LEU A 188 -71.44 -28.58 -37.48
CA LEU A 188 -71.26 -27.39 -36.64
C LEU A 188 -70.66 -27.77 -35.28
N GLU A 189 -71.16 -28.82 -34.63
CA GLU A 189 -70.62 -29.39 -33.39
C GLU A 189 -69.15 -29.76 -33.54
N LEU A 190 -68.81 -30.50 -34.60
CA LEU A 190 -67.43 -30.84 -34.94
C LEU A 190 -66.57 -29.60 -35.21
N SER A 191 -67.09 -28.61 -35.94
CA SER A 191 -66.35 -27.38 -36.22
C SER A 191 -66.07 -26.55 -34.97
N LEU A 192 -67.02 -26.48 -34.03
CA LEU A 192 -66.85 -25.80 -32.75
C LEU A 192 -65.86 -26.56 -31.86
N LEU A 193 -65.87 -27.90 -31.91
CA LEU A 193 -64.91 -28.75 -31.20
C LEU A 193 -63.50 -28.65 -31.80
N HIS A 194 -63.37 -28.51 -33.13
CA HIS A 194 -62.08 -28.27 -33.79
C HIS A 194 -61.50 -26.89 -33.48
N LEU A 195 -62.37 -25.87 -33.41
CA LEU A 195 -61.99 -24.53 -32.94
C LEU A 195 -61.57 -24.56 -31.46
N GLN A 196 -62.20 -25.40 -30.64
CA GLN A 196 -61.81 -25.62 -29.24
C GLN A 196 -60.45 -26.33 -29.13
N GLN A 197 -60.14 -27.28 -30.01
CA GLN A 197 -58.90 -28.05 -29.98
C GLN A 197 -57.74 -27.42 -30.77
N ASN A 198 -57.96 -26.33 -31.51
CA ASN A 198 -56.96 -25.71 -32.41
C ASN A 198 -56.34 -26.71 -33.42
N VAL A 199 -57.04 -27.78 -33.79
CA VAL A 199 -56.56 -28.78 -34.76
C VAL A 199 -57.26 -28.56 -36.10
N GLU A 200 -56.51 -28.03 -37.07
CA GLU A 200 -56.99 -27.67 -38.42
C GLU A 200 -57.14 -28.86 -39.39
N ILE A 201 -57.02 -30.11 -38.92
CA ILE A 201 -57.00 -31.29 -39.81
C ILE A 201 -58.33 -32.05 -39.71
N PRO A 202 -59.15 -32.07 -40.77
CA PRO A 202 -60.39 -32.83 -40.78
C PRO A 202 -60.09 -34.34 -40.81
N GLU A 203 -60.61 -35.09 -39.84
CA GLU A 203 -60.61 -36.56 -39.91
C GLU A 203 -61.52 -37.03 -41.05
N THR A 204 -60.95 -37.70 -42.04
CA THR A 204 -61.73 -38.19 -43.18
C THR A 204 -62.28 -39.58 -42.89
N HIS A 205 -63.59 -39.74 -43.07
CA HIS A 205 -64.28 -41.03 -43.05
C HIS A 205 -64.68 -41.42 -44.47
N LEU A 206 -64.20 -42.56 -44.95
CA LEU A 206 -64.55 -43.08 -46.27
C LEU A 206 -65.97 -43.67 -46.27
N ILE A 207 -66.86 -43.11 -47.09
CA ILE A 207 -68.25 -43.57 -47.22
C ILE A 207 -68.29 -44.90 -47.97
N ILE A 208 -68.76 -45.97 -47.33
CA ILE A 208 -68.86 -47.32 -47.91
C ILE A 208 -70.32 -47.62 -48.30
N HIS A 209 -70.52 -48.36 -49.39
CA HIS A 209 -71.87 -48.76 -49.81
C HIS A 209 -72.46 -49.84 -48.87
N PRO A 210 -73.71 -49.69 -48.37
CA PRO A 210 -74.29 -50.62 -47.39
C PRO A 210 -74.33 -52.10 -47.80
N ALA A 211 -74.47 -52.37 -49.11
CA ALA A 211 -74.44 -53.74 -49.63
C ALA A 211 -73.07 -54.43 -49.49
N ILE A 212 -71.98 -53.66 -49.54
CA ILE A 212 -70.61 -54.14 -49.38
C ILE A 212 -70.32 -54.34 -47.89
N GLN A 213 -70.75 -53.40 -47.05
CA GLN A 213 -70.63 -53.51 -45.59
C GLN A 213 -71.32 -54.77 -45.06
N ARG A 214 -72.56 -55.06 -45.50
CA ARG A 214 -73.27 -56.30 -45.13
C ARG A 214 -72.58 -57.57 -45.63
N ALA A 215 -71.95 -57.51 -46.81
CA ALA A 215 -71.22 -58.65 -47.36
C ALA A 215 -69.91 -58.92 -46.59
N VAL A 216 -69.22 -57.88 -46.12
CA VAL A 216 -68.06 -58.00 -45.23
C VAL A 216 -68.47 -58.50 -43.84
N GLU A 217 -69.56 -57.99 -43.27
CA GLU A 217 -70.11 -58.48 -41.99
C GLU A 217 -70.49 -59.97 -42.06
N GLN A 218 -71.09 -60.42 -43.17
CA GLN A 218 -71.40 -61.84 -43.40
C GLN A 218 -70.13 -62.71 -43.59
N ALA A 219 -69.07 -62.16 -44.21
CA ALA A 219 -67.79 -62.84 -44.35
C ALA A 219 -67.06 -62.98 -42.99
N HIS A 220 -67.05 -61.93 -42.18
CA HIS A 220 -66.51 -61.99 -40.81
C HIS A 220 -67.30 -62.93 -39.91
N ALA A 221 -68.64 -62.92 -40.00
CA ALA A 221 -69.49 -63.83 -39.25
C ALA A 221 -69.27 -65.32 -39.63
N SER A 222 -68.78 -65.59 -40.84
CA SER A 222 -68.41 -66.93 -41.31
C SER A 222 -66.92 -67.27 -41.15
N GLY A 223 -66.11 -66.36 -40.57
CA GLY A 223 -64.68 -66.56 -40.33
C GLY A 223 -63.83 -66.68 -41.60
N ALA A 224 -64.38 -66.34 -42.77
CA ALA A 224 -63.71 -66.42 -44.06
C ALA A 224 -63.25 -65.03 -44.51
N ARG A 225 -62.18 -64.97 -45.31
CA ARG A 225 -61.79 -63.69 -45.95
C ARG A 225 -62.89 -63.25 -46.92
N PRO A 226 -63.33 -61.98 -46.86
CA PRO A 226 -64.32 -61.45 -47.79
C PRO A 226 -63.82 -61.60 -49.23
N ASN A 227 -64.62 -62.28 -50.05
CA ASN A 227 -64.35 -62.57 -51.46
C ASN A 227 -65.55 -62.12 -52.31
N ILE A 228 -65.31 -61.81 -53.59
CA ILE A 228 -66.31 -61.33 -54.58
C ILE A 228 -67.56 -62.24 -54.66
N SER A 229 -67.45 -63.52 -54.28
CA SER A 229 -68.54 -64.51 -54.27
C SER A 229 -69.67 -64.24 -53.25
N HIS A 230 -69.43 -63.42 -52.23
CA HIS A 230 -70.44 -63.07 -51.21
C HIS A 230 -71.41 -61.97 -51.69
N ILE A 231 -71.12 -61.31 -52.82
CA ILE A 231 -71.99 -60.31 -53.42
C ILE A 231 -72.89 -60.99 -54.48
N PRO A 232 -74.21 -60.73 -54.49
CA PRO A 232 -75.10 -61.32 -55.48
C PRO A 232 -74.66 -61.00 -56.93
N GLN A 233 -74.51 -62.02 -57.78
CA GLN A 233 -74.06 -61.86 -59.18
C GLN A 233 -74.90 -60.88 -60.02
N LYS A 234 -76.18 -60.67 -59.67
CA LYS A 234 -77.05 -59.68 -60.32
C LYS A 234 -76.59 -58.24 -60.06
N LEU A 235 -76.11 -57.94 -58.85
CA LEU A 235 -75.63 -56.61 -58.47
C LEU A 235 -74.22 -56.32 -59.02
N LEU A 236 -73.39 -57.37 -59.17
CA LEU A 236 -72.03 -57.24 -59.72
C LEU A 236 -71.99 -56.78 -61.19
N ASN A 237 -73.04 -57.07 -61.97
CA ASN A 237 -73.16 -56.68 -63.38
C ASN A 237 -73.99 -55.40 -63.60
N GLU A 238 -74.55 -54.81 -62.54
CA GLU A 238 -75.45 -53.67 -62.64
C GLU A 238 -74.68 -52.35 -62.82
N SER A 239 -74.97 -51.62 -63.90
CA SER A 239 -74.24 -50.40 -64.26
C SER A 239 -74.48 -49.25 -63.28
N SER A 240 -75.65 -49.17 -62.64
CA SER A 240 -76.03 -48.20 -61.61
C SER A 240 -75.19 -48.36 -60.32
N PHE A 241 -75.02 -49.60 -59.86
CA PHE A 241 -74.21 -49.97 -58.70
C PHE A 241 -72.71 -49.72 -58.95
N LEU A 242 -72.20 -50.13 -60.11
CA LEU A 242 -70.80 -49.85 -60.46
C LEU A 242 -70.52 -48.35 -60.64
N ASN A 243 -71.50 -47.56 -61.11
CA ASN A 243 -71.38 -46.10 -61.23
C ASN A 243 -71.42 -45.40 -59.86
N THR A 244 -72.23 -45.88 -58.92
CA THR A 244 -72.24 -45.35 -57.54
C THR A 244 -70.96 -45.69 -56.79
N LEU A 245 -70.42 -46.92 -56.94
CA LEU A 245 -69.10 -47.27 -56.41
C LEU A 245 -67.97 -46.43 -57.02
N HIS A 246 -68.00 -46.21 -58.34
CA HIS A 246 -67.04 -45.31 -58.99
C HIS A 246 -67.19 -43.86 -58.49
N GLY A 247 -68.41 -43.40 -58.21
CA GLY A 247 -68.69 -42.11 -57.57
C GLY A 247 -68.12 -42.01 -56.14
N HIS A 248 -68.27 -43.06 -55.34
CA HIS A 248 -67.66 -43.15 -54.00
C HIS A 248 -66.13 -43.11 -54.06
N VAL A 249 -65.51 -43.87 -54.97
CA VAL A 249 -64.05 -43.81 -55.18
C VAL A 249 -63.58 -42.40 -55.57
N ASN A 250 -64.32 -41.70 -56.45
CA ASN A 250 -63.98 -40.31 -56.80
C ASN A 250 -64.14 -39.34 -55.62
N MET A 251 -65.13 -39.56 -54.74
CA MET A 251 -65.25 -38.78 -53.50
C MET A 251 -64.12 -39.10 -52.51
N TRP A 252 -63.71 -40.37 -52.40
CA TRP A 252 -62.55 -40.77 -51.60
C TRP A 252 -61.27 -40.13 -52.12
N ILE A 253 -61.03 -40.11 -53.44
CA ILE A 253 -59.88 -39.41 -54.03
C ILE A 253 -59.88 -37.94 -53.64
N LYS A 254 -61.03 -37.25 -53.75
CA LYS A 254 -61.13 -35.83 -53.36
C LYS A 254 -60.91 -35.60 -51.87
N ALA A 255 -61.44 -36.47 -51.01
CA ALA A 255 -61.26 -36.37 -49.56
C ALA A 255 -59.80 -36.62 -49.15
N ILE A 256 -59.16 -37.66 -49.71
CA ILE A 256 -57.75 -37.95 -49.48
C ILE A 256 -56.87 -36.82 -50.04
N GLN A 257 -57.17 -36.33 -51.26
CA GLN A 257 -56.44 -35.21 -51.85
C GLN A 257 -56.55 -33.92 -51.01
N ALA A 258 -57.70 -33.69 -50.37
CA ALA A 258 -57.88 -32.54 -49.49
C ALA A 258 -56.92 -32.59 -48.28
N VAL A 259 -56.66 -33.78 -47.73
CA VAL A 259 -55.70 -33.97 -46.63
C VAL A 259 -54.26 -33.98 -47.14
N THR A 260 -53.94 -34.68 -48.23
CA THR A 260 -52.57 -34.76 -48.75
C THR A 260 -52.05 -33.45 -49.33
N LYS A 261 -52.94 -32.56 -49.78
CA LYS A 261 -52.58 -31.21 -50.26
C LYS A 261 -52.68 -30.15 -49.15
N LEU A 262 -53.10 -30.52 -47.94
CA LEU A 262 -53.18 -29.60 -46.82
C LEU A 262 -51.77 -29.18 -46.43
N SER A 263 -51.48 -27.89 -46.57
CA SER A 263 -50.21 -27.32 -46.14
C SER A 263 -50.45 -25.99 -45.45
N ARG A 264 -49.92 -25.85 -44.24
CA ARG A 264 -49.95 -24.60 -43.50
C ARG A 264 -48.75 -23.73 -43.84
N ASP A 265 -48.95 -22.40 -43.84
CA ASP A 265 -47.85 -21.43 -43.88
C ASP A 265 -47.33 -21.13 -42.46
N VAL A 266 -46.01 -21.15 -42.32
CA VAL A 266 -45.30 -21.05 -41.04
C VAL A 266 -45.20 -19.60 -40.57
N SER A 267 -45.32 -18.62 -41.48
CA SER A 267 -45.11 -17.20 -41.20
C SER A 267 -46.15 -16.57 -40.25
N SER A 268 -47.36 -17.13 -40.22
CA SER A 268 -48.55 -16.56 -39.56
C SER A 268 -48.91 -17.21 -38.22
N GLY A 269 -48.20 -18.26 -37.77
CA GLY A 269 -48.53 -19.01 -36.56
C GLY A 269 -47.42 -19.06 -35.50
N THR A 270 -47.71 -19.71 -34.37
CA THR A 270 -46.71 -20.05 -33.34
C THR A 270 -45.94 -21.31 -33.74
N ALA A 271 -44.76 -21.53 -33.14
CA ALA A 271 -43.99 -22.74 -33.40
C ALA A 271 -44.75 -24.00 -32.93
N SER A 272 -45.52 -23.90 -31.84
CA SER A 272 -46.35 -25.00 -31.32
C SER A 272 -47.41 -25.48 -32.31
N GLN A 273 -48.02 -24.55 -33.06
CA GLN A 273 -49.04 -24.86 -34.05
C GLN A 273 -48.46 -25.63 -35.25
N GLU A 274 -47.27 -25.25 -35.72
CA GLU A 274 -46.57 -25.98 -36.80
C GLU A 274 -46.18 -27.40 -36.36
N ILE A 275 -45.65 -27.55 -35.13
CA ILE A 275 -45.26 -28.86 -34.58
C ILE A 275 -46.49 -29.77 -34.47
N ASN A 276 -47.58 -29.26 -33.89
CA ASN A 276 -48.81 -30.02 -33.70
C ASN A 276 -49.50 -30.33 -35.05
N PHE A 277 -49.38 -29.46 -36.05
CA PHE A 277 -49.89 -29.71 -37.40
C PHE A 277 -49.22 -30.94 -38.03
N TRP A 278 -47.88 -31.05 -37.99
CA TRP A 278 -47.22 -32.21 -38.60
C TRP A 278 -47.47 -33.52 -37.85
N LEU A 279 -47.55 -33.47 -36.51
CA LEU A 279 -47.88 -34.64 -35.68
C LEU A 279 -49.33 -35.10 -35.91
N SER A 280 -50.27 -34.18 -36.03
CA SER A 280 -51.67 -34.50 -36.34
C SER A 280 -51.84 -34.96 -37.78
N LEU A 281 -51.09 -34.41 -38.74
CA LEU A 281 -51.13 -34.84 -40.14
C LEU A 281 -50.61 -36.27 -40.30
N GLU A 282 -49.57 -36.65 -39.55
CA GLU A 282 -49.10 -38.04 -39.51
C GLU A 282 -50.20 -38.99 -39.03
N ARG A 283 -50.83 -38.68 -37.88
CA ARG A 283 -51.93 -39.49 -37.34
C ARG A 283 -53.11 -39.59 -38.30
N ALA A 284 -53.46 -38.49 -38.96
CA ALA A 284 -54.54 -38.47 -39.94
C ALA A 284 -54.21 -39.32 -41.18
N LEU A 285 -52.98 -39.23 -41.70
CA LEU A 285 -52.53 -40.04 -42.84
C LEU A 285 -52.40 -41.53 -42.49
N GLU A 286 -51.91 -41.88 -41.30
CA GLU A 286 -51.89 -43.25 -40.78
C GLU A 286 -53.32 -43.80 -40.60
N GLY A 287 -54.24 -42.96 -40.10
CA GLY A 287 -55.66 -43.29 -40.01
C GLY A 287 -56.29 -43.55 -41.38
N ILE A 288 -55.99 -42.72 -42.38
CA ILE A 288 -56.43 -42.92 -43.76
C ILE A 288 -55.83 -44.21 -44.35
N GLU A 289 -54.55 -44.50 -44.08
CA GLU A 289 -53.91 -45.73 -44.54
C GLU A 289 -54.52 -46.97 -43.88
N ALA A 290 -54.88 -46.90 -42.60
CA ALA A 290 -55.60 -47.96 -41.90
C ALA A 290 -57.01 -48.18 -42.50
N GLN A 291 -57.74 -47.10 -42.80
CA GLN A 291 -59.04 -47.19 -43.49
C GLN A 291 -58.91 -47.74 -44.92
N LEU A 292 -57.82 -47.42 -45.64
CA LEU A 292 -57.56 -47.92 -47.00
C LEU A 292 -57.26 -49.41 -47.02
N ARG A 293 -56.62 -49.93 -45.96
CA ARG A 293 -56.33 -51.34 -45.75
C ARG A 293 -57.54 -52.13 -45.23
N SER A 294 -58.68 -51.48 -44.99
CA SER A 294 -59.88 -52.17 -44.52
C SER A 294 -60.41 -53.12 -45.59
N ASP A 295 -61.02 -54.21 -45.13
CA ASP A 295 -61.53 -55.27 -46.00
C ASP A 295 -62.68 -54.75 -46.89
N GLU A 296 -63.46 -53.77 -46.42
CA GLU A 296 -64.54 -53.14 -47.17
C GLU A 296 -64.05 -52.34 -48.37
N VAL A 297 -62.98 -51.55 -48.20
CA VAL A 297 -62.39 -50.75 -49.28
C VAL A 297 -61.67 -51.67 -50.28
N THR A 298 -60.98 -52.69 -49.79
CA THR A 298 -60.33 -53.71 -50.63
C THR A 298 -61.35 -54.45 -51.49
N MET A 299 -62.52 -54.79 -50.93
CA MET A 299 -63.62 -55.42 -51.66
C MET A 299 -64.25 -54.51 -52.72
N VAL A 300 -64.36 -53.20 -52.47
CA VAL A 300 -64.79 -52.21 -53.48
C VAL A 300 -63.82 -52.19 -54.67
N MET A 301 -62.52 -52.23 -54.39
CA MET A 301 -61.46 -52.22 -55.42
C MET A 301 -61.47 -53.51 -56.25
N GLU A 302 -61.69 -54.66 -55.61
CA GLU A 302 -61.85 -55.94 -56.30
C GLU A 302 -63.11 -55.99 -57.18
N CYS A 303 -64.23 -55.43 -56.72
CA CYS A 303 -65.46 -55.34 -57.50
C CYS A 303 -65.27 -54.49 -58.77
N LEU A 304 -64.60 -53.35 -58.67
CA LEU A 304 -64.31 -52.48 -59.82
C LEU A 304 -63.29 -53.11 -60.79
N ARG A 305 -62.33 -53.89 -60.28
CA ARG A 305 -61.36 -54.65 -61.10
C ARG A 305 -62.05 -55.79 -61.86
N ASN A 306 -62.94 -56.55 -61.20
CA ASN A 306 -63.73 -57.61 -61.83
C ASN A 306 -64.66 -57.06 -62.95
N ALA A 307 -65.21 -55.87 -62.76
CA ALA A 307 -66.02 -55.17 -63.75
C ALA A 307 -65.23 -54.51 -64.91
N LYS A 308 -63.92 -54.80 -65.03
CA LYS A 308 -62.99 -54.21 -66.02
C LYS A 308 -62.86 -52.68 -65.98
N ARG A 309 -63.22 -52.02 -64.87
CA ARG A 309 -63.06 -50.56 -64.69
C ARG A 309 -61.67 -50.22 -64.13
N TYR A 310 -60.63 -50.66 -64.83
CA TYR A 310 -59.24 -50.54 -64.38
C TYR A 310 -58.79 -49.08 -64.19
N LEU A 311 -59.30 -48.15 -65.00
CA LEU A 311 -58.92 -46.73 -64.93
C LEU A 311 -59.25 -46.11 -63.56
N ALA A 312 -60.38 -46.46 -62.96
CA ALA A 312 -60.78 -45.97 -61.64
C ALA A 312 -59.88 -46.53 -60.52
N THR A 313 -59.54 -47.82 -60.60
CA THR A 313 -58.65 -48.46 -59.63
C THR A 313 -57.20 -47.99 -59.75
N VAL A 314 -56.73 -47.72 -60.97
CA VAL A 314 -55.38 -47.19 -61.21
C VAL A 314 -55.31 -45.72 -60.78
N SER A 315 -56.30 -44.90 -61.16
CA SER A 315 -56.45 -43.51 -60.73
C SER A 315 -56.50 -43.39 -59.21
N PHE A 316 -57.18 -44.29 -58.50
CA PHE A 316 -57.17 -44.29 -57.03
C PHE A 316 -55.78 -44.55 -56.42
N MET A 317 -54.97 -45.43 -57.03
CA MET A 317 -53.62 -45.72 -56.51
C MET A 317 -52.58 -44.65 -56.89
N THR A 318 -52.73 -43.99 -58.04
CA THR A 318 -51.80 -42.93 -58.49
C THR A 318 -52.20 -41.53 -58.03
N ASP A 319 -53.49 -41.20 -58.02
CA ASP A 319 -53.98 -39.83 -57.85
C ASP A 319 -54.23 -39.45 -56.39
N THR A 320 -54.16 -40.41 -55.46
CA THR A 320 -54.31 -40.12 -54.02
C THR A 320 -53.08 -39.43 -53.43
N GLY A 321 -51.88 -39.60 -53.99
CA GLY A 321 -50.66 -38.97 -53.47
C GLY A 321 -50.32 -39.35 -52.02
N LEU A 322 -50.99 -40.36 -51.46
CA LEU A 322 -50.93 -40.76 -50.06
C LEU A 322 -49.51 -41.20 -49.70
N LYS A 323 -48.95 -42.16 -50.45
CA LYS A 323 -47.62 -42.72 -50.17
C LYS A 323 -46.51 -41.67 -50.16
N SER A 324 -46.51 -40.75 -51.12
CA SER A 324 -45.54 -39.65 -51.18
C SER A 324 -45.72 -38.64 -50.04
N SER A 325 -46.95 -38.39 -49.63
CA SER A 325 -47.26 -37.46 -48.53
C SER A 325 -46.94 -38.07 -47.18
N THR A 326 -47.27 -39.34 -46.95
CA THR A 326 -46.87 -40.10 -45.75
C THR A 326 -45.35 -40.16 -45.62
N ASP A 327 -44.63 -40.50 -46.70
CA ASP A 327 -43.15 -40.49 -46.68
C ASP A 327 -42.57 -39.11 -46.35
N LEU A 328 -43.18 -38.04 -46.87
CA LEU A 328 -42.76 -36.66 -46.61
C LEU A 328 -43.01 -36.27 -45.14
N VAL A 329 -44.20 -36.57 -44.63
CA VAL A 329 -44.60 -36.28 -43.26
C VAL A 329 -43.74 -37.06 -42.27
N HIS A 330 -43.50 -38.35 -42.48
CA HIS A 330 -42.61 -39.15 -41.63
C HIS A 330 -41.18 -38.59 -41.61
N LYS A 331 -40.69 -38.13 -42.77
CA LYS A 331 -39.37 -37.48 -42.90
C LYS A 331 -39.31 -36.13 -42.17
N TYR A 332 -40.37 -35.32 -42.20
CA TYR A 332 -40.43 -34.05 -41.47
C TYR A 332 -40.65 -34.27 -39.97
N ASN A 333 -41.38 -35.31 -39.60
CA ASN A 333 -41.65 -35.63 -38.21
C ASN A 333 -40.41 -36.12 -37.46
N GLN A 334 -39.35 -36.54 -38.15
CA GLN A 334 -38.03 -36.73 -37.52
C GLN A 334 -37.49 -35.46 -36.82
N LEU A 335 -37.90 -34.28 -37.31
CA LEU A 335 -37.60 -32.97 -36.70
C LEU A 335 -38.68 -32.50 -35.72
N MET A 336 -39.96 -32.78 -35.99
CA MET A 336 -41.07 -32.26 -35.18
C MET A 336 -41.40 -33.12 -33.96
N LYS A 337 -41.07 -34.42 -33.98
CA LYS A 337 -41.25 -35.31 -32.85
C LYS A 337 -40.24 -35.00 -31.73
N ASP A 338 -40.72 -35.03 -30.48
CA ASP A 338 -39.96 -34.74 -29.26
C ASP A 338 -39.31 -33.33 -29.24
N PHE A 339 -39.94 -32.35 -29.88
CA PHE A 339 -39.42 -30.98 -29.93
C PHE A 339 -39.56 -30.26 -28.58
N PRO A 340 -38.47 -29.75 -27.97
CA PRO A 340 -38.47 -29.20 -26.61
C PRO A 340 -38.99 -27.75 -26.52
N LEU A 341 -40.14 -27.45 -27.13
CA LEU A 341 -40.75 -26.10 -27.06
C LEU A 341 -41.43 -25.86 -25.70
N ASN A 342 -41.96 -26.91 -25.09
CA ASN A 342 -42.71 -26.81 -23.83
C ASN A 342 -41.83 -26.32 -22.67
N GLU A 343 -40.52 -26.60 -22.71
CA GLU A 343 -39.57 -26.11 -21.71
C GLU A 343 -39.42 -24.58 -21.78
N LEU A 344 -39.44 -23.99 -22.98
CA LEU A 344 -39.43 -22.54 -23.17
C LEU A 344 -40.74 -21.90 -22.70
N LEU A 345 -41.89 -22.48 -23.06
CA LEU A 345 -43.22 -21.94 -22.72
C LEU A 345 -43.54 -22.04 -21.22
N SER A 346 -42.99 -23.05 -20.54
CA SER A 346 -43.14 -23.25 -19.09
C SER A 346 -42.07 -22.56 -18.25
N ALA A 347 -41.05 -21.94 -18.87
CA ALA A 347 -39.98 -21.27 -18.15
C ALA A 347 -40.48 -20.05 -17.39
N THR A 348 -40.27 -20.05 -16.07
CA THR A 348 -40.54 -18.92 -15.17
C THR A 348 -39.30 -18.08 -14.89
N ASP A 349 -38.11 -18.65 -15.13
CA ASP A 349 -36.81 -18.09 -14.76
C ASP A 349 -35.98 -17.79 -16.00
N LEU A 350 -35.17 -16.72 -15.94
CA LEU A 350 -34.25 -16.33 -17.02
C LEU A 350 -33.24 -17.45 -17.36
N GLU A 351 -32.77 -18.20 -16.36
CA GLU A 351 -31.83 -19.32 -16.58
C GLU A 351 -32.48 -20.47 -17.36
N LYS A 352 -33.72 -20.85 -17.01
CA LYS A 352 -34.46 -21.89 -17.75
C LYS A 352 -34.75 -21.47 -19.18
N ILE A 353 -35.02 -20.19 -19.43
CA ILE A 353 -35.16 -19.67 -20.80
C ILE A 353 -33.86 -19.89 -21.58
N GLN A 354 -32.70 -19.58 -20.98
CA GLN A 354 -31.40 -19.79 -21.61
C GLN A 354 -31.14 -21.26 -21.94
N GLU A 355 -31.39 -22.17 -21.00
CA GLU A 355 -31.24 -23.61 -21.18
C GLU A 355 -32.18 -24.14 -22.28
N SER A 356 -33.45 -23.71 -22.26
CA SER A 356 -34.45 -24.09 -23.25
C SER A 356 -34.03 -23.68 -24.67
N LEU A 357 -33.44 -22.49 -24.84
CA LEU A 357 -32.91 -22.07 -26.14
C LEU A 357 -31.80 -23.00 -26.64
N VAL A 358 -30.87 -23.38 -25.78
CA VAL A 358 -29.77 -24.31 -26.13
C VAL A 358 -30.34 -25.67 -26.53
N LEU A 359 -31.35 -26.16 -25.81
CA LEU A 359 -32.00 -27.44 -26.11
C LEU A 359 -32.76 -27.39 -27.44
N ILE A 360 -33.51 -26.33 -27.70
CA ILE A 360 -34.24 -26.10 -28.96
C ILE A 360 -33.29 -26.05 -30.15
N PHE A 361 -32.25 -25.21 -30.10
CA PHE A 361 -31.30 -25.09 -31.22
C PHE A 361 -30.40 -26.32 -31.35
N GLY A 362 -30.05 -26.99 -30.25
CA GLY A 362 -29.38 -28.28 -30.28
C GLY A 362 -30.21 -29.35 -31.00
N HIS A 363 -31.52 -29.39 -30.73
CA HIS A 363 -32.45 -30.29 -31.42
C HIS A 363 -32.55 -29.97 -32.92
N ILE A 364 -32.79 -28.69 -33.27
CA ILE A 364 -32.88 -28.23 -34.67
C ILE A 364 -31.59 -28.56 -35.41
N ASN A 365 -30.42 -28.20 -34.88
CA ASN A 365 -29.14 -28.38 -35.56
C ASN A 365 -28.79 -29.86 -35.80
N ARG A 366 -29.13 -30.75 -34.87
CA ARG A 366 -28.89 -32.19 -35.02
C ARG A 366 -29.88 -32.83 -35.99
N LYS A 367 -31.17 -32.52 -35.86
CA LYS A 367 -32.24 -33.18 -36.63
C LYS A 367 -32.39 -32.62 -38.04
N LEU A 368 -32.13 -31.34 -38.27
CA LEU A 368 -32.18 -30.73 -39.61
C LEU A 368 -31.18 -31.36 -40.58
N LYS A 369 -30.04 -31.87 -40.08
CA LYS A 369 -29.06 -32.62 -40.89
C LYS A 369 -29.62 -33.97 -41.37
N LEU A 370 -30.48 -34.60 -40.58
CA LEU A 370 -31.06 -35.93 -40.82
C LEU A 370 -32.37 -35.85 -41.64
N SER A 371 -33.22 -34.87 -41.35
CA SER A 371 -34.54 -34.71 -41.98
C SER A 371 -34.46 -33.81 -43.22
N PRO A 372 -35.10 -34.17 -44.36
CA PRO A 372 -35.16 -33.33 -45.57
C PRO A 372 -36.12 -32.13 -45.44
N TYR A 373 -36.22 -31.53 -44.25
CA TYR A 373 -37.07 -30.35 -44.03
C TYR A 373 -36.54 -29.14 -44.82
N PRO A 374 -37.39 -28.42 -45.57
CA PRO A 374 -36.97 -27.31 -46.42
C PRO A 374 -36.45 -26.13 -45.61
N ILE A 375 -35.32 -25.57 -46.02
CA ILE A 375 -34.71 -24.43 -45.32
C ILE A 375 -35.61 -23.18 -45.43
N ARG A 376 -36.37 -23.04 -46.52
CA ARG A 376 -37.38 -21.98 -46.66
C ARG A 376 -38.47 -22.01 -45.57
N ARG A 377 -38.81 -23.18 -45.02
CA ARG A 377 -39.77 -23.32 -43.91
C ARG A 377 -39.09 -23.27 -42.54
N ALA A 378 -37.82 -23.66 -42.46
CA ALA A 378 -37.04 -23.59 -41.22
C ALA A 378 -36.77 -22.14 -40.77
N LEU A 379 -36.60 -21.20 -41.70
CA LEU A 379 -36.37 -19.79 -41.35
C LEU A 379 -37.60 -19.16 -40.65
N PRO A 380 -38.83 -19.24 -41.18
CA PRO A 380 -40.01 -18.76 -40.46
C PRO A 380 -40.29 -19.52 -39.15
N LEU A 381 -39.93 -20.80 -39.05
CA LEU A 381 -40.04 -21.55 -37.79
C LEU A 381 -39.13 -20.94 -36.71
N VAL A 382 -37.90 -20.57 -37.06
CA VAL A 382 -36.98 -19.89 -36.14
C VAL A 382 -37.48 -18.48 -35.80
N GLU A 383 -38.13 -17.78 -36.73
CA GLU A 383 -38.81 -16.50 -36.46
C GLU A 383 -39.99 -16.68 -35.50
N ALA A 384 -40.77 -17.75 -35.62
CA ALA A 384 -41.85 -18.09 -34.68
C ALA A 384 -41.29 -18.42 -33.28
N ILE A 385 -40.20 -19.19 -33.19
CA ILE A 385 -39.51 -19.44 -31.91
C ILE A 385 -38.99 -18.12 -31.32
N SER A 386 -38.54 -17.18 -32.16
CA SER A 386 -38.17 -15.84 -31.68
C SER A 386 -39.35 -15.02 -31.16
N ARG A 387 -40.59 -15.24 -31.64
CA ARG A 387 -41.79 -14.61 -31.09
C ARG A 387 -42.13 -15.24 -29.74
N ASP A 388 -42.17 -16.56 -29.68
CA ASP A 388 -42.42 -17.30 -28.43
C ASP A 388 -41.39 -16.94 -27.35
N PHE A 389 -40.11 -16.82 -27.72
CA PHE A 389 -39.04 -16.35 -26.84
C PHE A 389 -39.26 -14.90 -26.37
N ASN A 390 -39.66 -13.99 -27.27
CA ASN A 390 -39.93 -12.60 -26.92
C ASN A 390 -41.06 -12.50 -25.89
N ASP A 391 -42.15 -13.23 -26.10
CA ASP A 391 -43.34 -13.18 -25.25
C ASP A 391 -43.05 -13.78 -23.87
N GLN A 392 -42.29 -14.88 -23.81
CA GLN A 392 -41.84 -15.46 -22.54
C GLN A 392 -40.87 -14.53 -21.80
N LEU A 393 -39.93 -13.92 -22.51
CA LEU A 393 -38.99 -12.97 -21.93
C LEU A 393 -39.72 -11.73 -21.38
N LEU A 394 -40.70 -11.21 -22.11
CA LEU A 394 -41.51 -10.07 -21.69
C LEU A 394 -42.34 -10.44 -20.45
N ARG A 395 -42.99 -11.60 -20.43
CA ARG A 395 -43.73 -12.10 -19.26
C ARG A 395 -42.87 -12.16 -18.00
N VAL A 396 -41.67 -12.74 -18.10
CA VAL A 396 -40.73 -12.84 -16.97
C VAL A 396 -40.23 -11.46 -16.55
N LEU A 397 -39.83 -10.60 -17.49
CA LEU A 397 -39.31 -9.26 -17.18
C LEU A 397 -40.37 -8.33 -16.57
N THR A 398 -41.63 -8.38 -17.03
CA THR A 398 -42.74 -7.59 -16.49
C THR A 398 -43.07 -8.01 -15.05
N SER A 399 -42.98 -9.31 -14.73
CA SER A 399 -43.21 -9.81 -13.36
C SER A 399 -42.23 -9.21 -12.34
N HIS A 400 -41.01 -8.87 -12.76
CA HIS A 400 -39.98 -8.31 -11.90
C HIS A 400 -40.12 -6.80 -11.64
N ARG A 401 -41.04 -6.08 -12.34
CA ARG A 401 -41.25 -4.63 -12.21
C ARG A 401 -39.93 -3.84 -12.16
N LEU A 402 -39.15 -3.90 -13.25
CA LEU A 402 -37.77 -3.38 -13.33
C LEU A 402 -37.57 -1.97 -12.75
N SER A 403 -38.54 -1.05 -12.94
CA SER A 403 -38.48 0.33 -12.45
C SER A 403 -38.52 0.47 -10.92
N TYR A 404 -39.07 -0.51 -10.20
CA TYR A 404 -39.15 -0.50 -8.74
C TYR A 404 -37.99 -1.22 -8.08
N THR A 405 -37.26 -2.04 -8.84
CA THR A 405 -36.14 -2.83 -8.30
C THR A 405 -34.92 -1.96 -7.98
N PRO A 406 -34.18 -2.29 -6.90
CA PRO A 406 -32.87 -1.70 -6.63
C PRO A 406 -31.88 -1.94 -7.77
N TYR A 407 -30.95 -1.01 -7.98
CA TYR A 407 -30.02 -1.03 -9.11
C TYR A 407 -29.18 -2.32 -9.22
N GLU A 408 -28.69 -2.86 -8.10
CA GLU A 408 -27.87 -4.09 -8.12
C GLU A 408 -28.64 -5.30 -8.66
N THR A 409 -29.88 -5.48 -8.21
CA THR A 409 -30.76 -6.54 -8.70
C THR A 409 -31.13 -6.30 -10.16
N PHE A 410 -31.40 -5.04 -10.52
CA PHE A 410 -31.69 -4.63 -11.89
C PHE A 410 -30.52 -4.92 -12.87
N ASP A 411 -29.28 -4.55 -12.53
CA ASP A 411 -28.12 -4.77 -13.40
C ASP A 411 -27.78 -6.27 -13.52
N ARG A 412 -28.01 -7.05 -12.45
CA ARG A 412 -27.91 -8.51 -12.51
C ARG A 412 -28.94 -9.12 -13.45
N LEU A 413 -30.22 -8.75 -13.32
CA LEU A 413 -31.31 -9.26 -14.16
C LEU A 413 -31.08 -8.90 -15.63
N LEU A 414 -30.84 -7.63 -15.96
CA LEU A 414 -30.56 -7.22 -17.34
C LEU A 414 -29.22 -7.75 -17.86
N GLY A 415 -28.24 -7.98 -16.98
CA GLY A 415 -27.00 -8.68 -17.30
C GLY A 415 -27.25 -10.11 -17.75
N GLN A 416 -28.10 -10.86 -17.04
CA GLN A 416 -28.55 -12.19 -17.42
C GLN A 416 -29.35 -12.15 -18.73
N THR A 417 -30.30 -11.22 -18.87
CA THR A 417 -31.05 -11.03 -20.13
C THR A 417 -30.14 -10.75 -21.33
N MET A 418 -29.10 -9.92 -21.16
CA MET A 418 -28.10 -9.67 -22.21
C MET A 418 -27.27 -10.91 -22.56
N ASN A 419 -26.96 -11.75 -21.57
CA ASN A 419 -26.31 -13.02 -21.84
C ASN A 419 -27.23 -13.97 -22.61
N ILE A 420 -28.53 -13.98 -22.31
CA ILE A 420 -29.52 -14.76 -23.08
C ILE A 420 -29.55 -14.29 -24.55
N PHE A 421 -29.60 -12.98 -24.80
CA PHE A 421 -29.53 -12.47 -26.18
C PHE A 421 -28.22 -12.86 -26.89
N ARG A 422 -27.08 -12.85 -26.19
CA ARG A 422 -25.81 -13.34 -26.76
C ARG A 422 -25.86 -14.83 -27.08
N THR A 423 -26.44 -15.64 -26.19
CA THR A 423 -26.62 -17.07 -26.46
C THR A 423 -27.51 -17.31 -27.67
N TRP A 424 -28.59 -16.54 -27.83
CA TRP A 424 -29.41 -16.57 -29.04
C TRP A 424 -28.58 -16.23 -30.29
N ASP A 425 -27.81 -15.14 -30.26
CA ASP A 425 -26.97 -14.73 -31.40
C ASP A 425 -25.95 -15.80 -31.80
N ASP A 426 -25.34 -16.47 -30.82
CA ASP A 426 -24.38 -17.55 -31.07
C ASP A 426 -25.07 -18.82 -31.60
N LEU A 427 -26.22 -19.19 -31.04
CA LEU A 427 -27.04 -20.31 -31.53
C LEU A 427 -27.57 -20.06 -32.96
N ILE A 428 -27.90 -18.82 -33.31
CA ILE A 428 -28.24 -18.43 -34.69
C ILE A 428 -27.03 -18.51 -35.62
N LYS A 429 -25.83 -18.12 -35.20
CA LYS A 429 -24.62 -18.33 -36.02
C LYS A 429 -24.38 -19.81 -36.28
N GLU A 430 -24.56 -20.66 -35.27
CA GLU A 430 -24.46 -22.12 -35.45
C GLU A 430 -25.54 -22.65 -36.41
N PHE A 431 -26.80 -22.23 -36.22
CA PHE A 431 -27.91 -22.61 -37.09
C PHE A 431 -27.69 -22.17 -38.54
N THR A 432 -27.23 -20.93 -38.78
CA THR A 432 -26.94 -20.45 -40.14
C THR A 432 -25.80 -21.21 -40.80
N ASN A 433 -24.78 -21.64 -40.04
CA ASN A 433 -23.71 -22.51 -40.54
C ASN A 433 -24.25 -23.90 -40.92
N VAL A 434 -25.10 -24.49 -40.07
CA VAL A 434 -25.76 -25.77 -40.35
C VAL A 434 -26.69 -25.67 -41.56
N ALA A 435 -27.50 -24.62 -41.66
CA ALA A 435 -28.38 -24.37 -42.80
C ALA A 435 -27.57 -24.26 -44.11
N ARG A 436 -26.46 -23.51 -44.13
CA ARG A 436 -25.56 -23.43 -45.30
C ARG A 436 -24.95 -24.80 -45.64
N GLU A 437 -24.53 -25.58 -44.65
CA GLU A 437 -24.00 -26.93 -44.84
C GLU A 437 -25.04 -27.84 -45.49
N VAL A 438 -26.28 -27.80 -45.00
CA VAL A 438 -27.40 -28.60 -45.50
C VAL A 438 -27.81 -28.17 -46.92
N MET A 439 -27.88 -26.86 -47.22
CA MET A 439 -28.11 -26.37 -48.58
C MET A 439 -27.06 -26.89 -49.56
N ARG A 440 -25.78 -26.86 -49.16
CA ARG A 440 -24.67 -27.32 -49.99
C ARG A 440 -24.73 -28.83 -50.22
N LYS A 441 -25.00 -29.62 -49.16
CA LYS A 441 -25.12 -31.08 -49.24
C LYS A 441 -26.30 -31.54 -50.09
N ARG A 442 -27.40 -30.78 -50.13
CA ARG A 442 -28.63 -31.15 -50.86
C ARG A 442 -28.71 -30.57 -52.27
N GLY A 443 -27.83 -29.63 -52.64
CA GLY A 443 -27.90 -28.96 -53.95
C GLY A 443 -29.16 -28.12 -54.14
N GLU A 444 -29.74 -27.59 -53.05
CA GLU A 444 -30.93 -26.73 -53.12
C GLU A 444 -30.60 -25.35 -53.72
N LYS A 445 -31.58 -24.72 -54.41
CA LYS A 445 -31.42 -23.36 -54.96
C LYS A 445 -31.07 -22.39 -53.83
N PHE A 446 -30.10 -21.50 -54.08
CA PHE A 446 -29.66 -20.52 -53.09
C PHE A 446 -30.84 -19.66 -52.59
N VAL A 447 -31.05 -19.66 -51.28
CA VAL A 447 -32.00 -18.82 -50.56
C VAL A 447 -31.20 -17.91 -49.63
N PRO A 448 -31.43 -16.58 -49.65
CA PRO A 448 -30.84 -15.69 -48.66
C PRO A 448 -31.29 -16.10 -47.25
N ILE A 449 -30.34 -16.48 -46.40
CA ILE A 449 -30.61 -16.79 -44.99
C ILE A 449 -30.61 -15.48 -44.22
N LYS A 450 -31.80 -14.88 -44.08
CA LYS A 450 -32.02 -13.71 -43.22
C LYS A 450 -33.17 -14.03 -42.28
N VAL A 451 -32.88 -14.10 -40.98
CA VAL A 451 -33.87 -14.32 -39.92
C VAL A 451 -34.14 -12.97 -39.29
N VAL A 452 -35.39 -12.52 -39.31
CA VAL A 452 -35.81 -11.29 -38.62
C VAL A 452 -36.29 -11.66 -37.23
N ALA A 453 -35.44 -11.45 -36.23
CA ALA A 453 -35.77 -11.74 -34.84
C ALA A 453 -36.80 -10.72 -34.30
N ALA A 454 -37.91 -11.23 -33.74
CA ALA A 454 -38.95 -10.39 -33.12
C ALA A 454 -38.43 -9.67 -31.86
N HIS A 455 -37.58 -10.32 -31.07
CA HIS A 455 -37.01 -9.76 -29.85
C HIS A 455 -35.91 -8.70 -30.08
N ALA A 456 -35.52 -8.43 -31.32
CA ALA A 456 -34.43 -7.48 -31.61
C ALA A 456 -34.75 -6.06 -31.08
N LYS A 457 -36.00 -5.61 -31.24
CA LYS A 457 -36.43 -4.30 -30.70
C LYS A 457 -36.40 -4.29 -29.17
N LEU A 458 -36.79 -5.39 -28.52
CA LEU A 458 -36.70 -5.55 -27.06
C LEU A 458 -35.24 -5.58 -26.57
N GLN A 459 -34.33 -6.21 -27.33
CA GLN A 459 -32.90 -6.23 -27.05
C GLN A 459 -32.30 -4.81 -27.09
N GLU A 460 -32.65 -4.01 -28.10
CA GLU A 460 -32.22 -2.61 -28.18
C GLU A 460 -32.78 -1.80 -27.00
N ARG A 461 -34.07 -1.98 -26.71
CA ARG A 461 -34.76 -1.32 -25.60
C ARG A 461 -34.15 -1.63 -24.24
N THR A 462 -33.87 -2.91 -23.95
CA THR A 462 -33.26 -3.35 -22.69
C THR A 462 -31.80 -2.90 -22.57
N ARG A 463 -31.05 -2.85 -23.68
CA ARG A 463 -29.68 -2.29 -23.70
C ARG A 463 -29.71 -0.80 -23.36
N TYR A 464 -30.60 -0.07 -24.03
CA TYR A 464 -30.82 1.34 -23.77
C TYR A 464 -31.21 1.60 -22.31
N LEU A 465 -32.19 0.84 -21.79
CA LEU A 465 -32.65 0.96 -20.41
C LEU A 465 -31.53 0.70 -19.40
N ARG A 466 -30.67 -0.29 -19.65
CA ARG A 466 -29.54 -0.61 -18.79
C ARG A 466 -28.54 0.55 -18.73
N ASP A 467 -28.18 1.10 -19.88
CA ASP A 467 -27.25 2.23 -19.97
C ASP A 467 -27.86 3.50 -19.35
N TRP A 468 -29.14 3.76 -19.60
CA TRP A 468 -29.90 4.86 -19.02
C TRP A 468 -29.97 4.76 -17.49
N ARG A 469 -30.32 3.58 -16.94
CA ARG A 469 -30.40 3.36 -15.50
C ARG A 469 -29.03 3.46 -14.83
N LYS A 470 -27.97 3.00 -15.50
CA LYS A 470 -26.58 3.18 -15.04
C LYS A 470 -26.19 4.66 -14.97
N GLN A 471 -26.57 5.47 -15.95
CA GLN A 471 -26.34 6.92 -15.93
C GLN A 471 -27.16 7.62 -14.84
N HIS A 472 -28.36 7.14 -14.55
CA HIS A 472 -29.18 7.61 -13.43
C HIS A 472 -28.54 7.27 -12.07
N GLU A 473 -28.12 6.02 -11.87
CA GLU A 473 -27.46 5.60 -10.62
C GLU A 473 -26.16 6.38 -10.38
N GLN A 474 -25.37 6.60 -11.43
CA GLN A 474 -24.17 7.44 -11.36
C GLN A 474 -24.49 8.87 -10.90
N LEU A 475 -25.61 9.44 -11.34
CA LEU A 475 -26.07 10.76 -10.89
C LEU A 475 -26.50 10.70 -9.41
N ALA A 476 -27.34 9.73 -9.04
CA ALA A 476 -27.87 9.56 -7.68
C ALA A 476 -26.77 9.31 -6.63
N VAL A 477 -25.80 8.44 -6.92
CA VAL A 477 -24.67 8.16 -6.03
C VAL A 477 -23.77 9.38 -5.82
N MET A 478 -23.74 10.30 -6.78
CA MET A 478 -22.91 11.50 -6.72
C MET A 478 -23.60 12.70 -6.09
N THR A 479 -24.94 12.77 -6.20
CA THR A 479 -25.75 13.74 -5.45
C THR A 479 -25.95 13.31 -3.99
N GLY A 480 -25.87 12.01 -3.70
CA GLY A 480 -26.01 11.46 -2.35
C GLY A 480 -24.91 11.91 -1.36
N PRO A 481 -25.20 11.89 -0.04
CA PRO A 481 -24.38 12.53 0.99
C PRO A 481 -23.00 11.92 1.22
N THR A 482 -22.79 10.68 0.81
CA THR A 482 -21.60 9.86 1.14
C THR A 482 -20.39 10.11 0.25
N LYS A 483 -20.54 10.70 -0.96
CA LYS A 483 -19.42 10.99 -1.88
C LYS A 483 -19.11 12.48 -2.06
N GLY A 484 -19.36 13.26 -1.00
CA GLY A 484 -18.65 14.52 -0.76
C GLY A 484 -19.29 15.80 -1.31
N LEU A 485 -20.53 15.75 -1.79
CA LEU A 485 -21.36 16.95 -1.99
C LEU A 485 -22.37 17.20 -0.87
N GLY A 486 -22.89 16.16 -0.18
CA GLY A 486 -23.90 16.36 0.86
C GLY A 486 -23.38 16.89 2.20
N SER A 487 -22.11 16.67 2.55
CA SER A 487 -21.57 17.19 3.82
C SER A 487 -21.47 18.73 3.89
N MET A 488 -21.70 19.43 2.78
CA MET A 488 -21.78 20.90 2.71
C MET A 488 -23.13 21.37 2.14
N ALA A 489 -24.09 20.48 1.88
CA ALA A 489 -25.43 20.85 1.43
C ALA A 489 -26.24 21.59 2.52
N LYS A 490 -25.75 21.61 3.77
CA LYS A 490 -26.44 22.25 4.89
C LYS A 490 -26.09 23.72 5.13
N GLU A 491 -25.08 24.29 4.46
CA GLU A 491 -24.60 25.66 4.78
C GLU A 491 -24.98 26.76 3.79
N VAL A 492 -25.55 26.43 2.63
CA VAL A 492 -26.11 27.44 1.72
C VAL A 492 -27.42 26.87 1.22
N GLY A 493 -28.53 27.57 1.47
CA GLY A 493 -29.90 27.17 1.13
C GLY A 493 -30.14 26.91 -0.36
N GLY A 494 -29.56 25.82 -0.87
CA GLY A 494 -29.81 25.24 -2.17
C GLY A 494 -30.65 23.99 -2.01
N MET A 495 -31.66 23.87 -2.86
CA MET A 495 -32.54 22.71 -3.04
C MET A 495 -31.76 21.39 -2.96
N ASP A 496 -32.34 20.37 -2.33
CA ASP A 496 -31.69 19.07 -2.18
C ASP A 496 -31.58 18.39 -3.56
N MET A 497 -30.34 18.32 -4.08
CA MET A 497 -30.06 17.66 -5.37
C MET A 497 -30.44 16.18 -5.35
N GLU A 498 -30.44 15.52 -4.19
CA GLU A 498 -30.88 14.14 -4.08
C GLU A 498 -32.39 14.02 -4.27
N GLU A 499 -33.15 14.94 -3.68
CA GLU A 499 -34.61 15.00 -3.82
C GLU A 499 -35.02 15.27 -5.26
N GLU A 500 -34.39 16.22 -5.96
CA GLU A 500 -34.68 16.49 -7.37
C GLU A 500 -34.40 15.28 -8.29
N VAL A 501 -33.30 14.54 -8.04
CA VAL A 501 -32.97 13.32 -8.80
C VAL A 501 -33.97 12.20 -8.51
N LYS A 502 -34.40 12.06 -7.25
CA LYS A 502 -35.40 11.07 -6.84
C LYS A 502 -36.76 11.37 -7.47
N GLU A 503 -37.22 12.61 -7.41
CA GLU A 503 -38.47 13.03 -8.05
C GLU A 503 -38.42 12.89 -9.57
N ALA A 504 -37.28 13.17 -10.21
CA ALA A 504 -37.13 12.93 -11.64
C ALA A 504 -37.33 11.44 -11.97
N TYR A 505 -36.86 10.54 -11.11
CA TYR A 505 -37.05 9.10 -11.30
C TYR A 505 -38.50 8.63 -11.09
N GLU A 506 -39.25 9.26 -10.19
CA GLU A 506 -40.66 8.92 -9.93
C GLU A 506 -41.55 9.04 -11.18
N VAL A 507 -41.24 9.99 -12.09
CA VAL A 507 -41.94 10.13 -13.38
C VAL A 507 -41.81 8.87 -14.23
N VAL A 508 -40.64 8.22 -14.20
CA VAL A 508 -40.33 7.03 -15.00
C VAL A 508 -40.88 5.75 -14.35
N LYS A 509 -41.07 5.73 -13.01
CA LYS A 509 -41.59 4.55 -12.31
C LYS A 509 -43.03 4.20 -12.67
N ARG A 510 -43.85 5.19 -13.05
CA ARG A 510 -45.29 5.03 -13.33
C ARG A 510 -45.57 4.47 -14.74
N ILE A 511 -44.54 4.24 -15.54
CA ILE A 511 -44.65 3.90 -16.95
C ILE A 511 -44.14 2.47 -17.15
N ASP A 512 -44.81 1.71 -18.02
CA ASP A 512 -44.25 0.44 -18.49
C ASP A 512 -43.09 0.70 -19.45
N VAL A 513 -41.89 0.38 -18.98
CA VAL A 513 -40.65 0.67 -19.70
C VAL A 513 -40.35 -0.39 -20.77
N LEU A 514 -40.99 -1.56 -20.67
CA LEU A 514 -40.75 -2.70 -21.54
C LEU A 514 -41.69 -2.74 -22.74
N ASP A 515 -42.70 -1.87 -22.80
CA ASP A 515 -43.57 -1.77 -23.97
C ASP A 515 -42.79 -1.19 -25.17
N VAL A 516 -42.72 -1.97 -26.23
CA VAL A 516 -42.02 -1.65 -27.50
C VAL A 516 -43.03 -1.29 -28.60
N SER A 517 -44.31 -1.12 -28.25
CA SER A 517 -45.32 -0.57 -29.14
C SER A 517 -44.97 0.87 -29.54
N VAL A 518 -45.62 1.34 -30.62
CA VAL A 518 -45.42 2.73 -31.08
C VAL A 518 -45.89 3.71 -30.00
N GLU A 519 -47.03 3.42 -29.37
CA GLU A 519 -47.59 4.20 -28.26
C GLU A 519 -46.68 4.18 -27.02
N GLY A 520 -46.18 3.00 -26.63
CA GLY A 520 -45.24 2.85 -25.51
C GLY A 520 -43.92 3.60 -25.74
N THR A 521 -43.44 3.64 -26.99
CA THR A 521 -42.24 4.42 -27.36
C THR A 521 -42.48 5.92 -27.21
N GLU A 522 -43.63 6.45 -27.64
CA GLU A 522 -43.99 7.86 -27.48
C GLU A 522 -44.12 8.26 -26.00
N ILE A 523 -44.79 7.43 -25.20
CA ILE A 523 -44.93 7.63 -23.76
C ILE A 523 -43.55 7.66 -23.08
N TRP A 524 -42.65 6.75 -23.46
CA TRP A 524 -41.29 6.76 -22.96
C TRP A 524 -40.52 8.03 -23.33
N VAL A 525 -40.59 8.46 -24.59
CA VAL A 525 -39.87 9.67 -25.04
C VAL A 525 -40.37 10.90 -24.30
N ALA A 526 -41.68 11.02 -24.06
CA ALA A 526 -42.25 12.10 -23.27
C ALA A 526 -41.74 12.09 -21.82
N ALA A 527 -41.70 10.93 -21.18
CA ALA A 527 -41.18 10.75 -19.84
C ALA A 527 -39.68 11.00 -19.74
N GLU A 528 -38.93 10.57 -20.75
CA GLU A 528 -37.49 10.81 -20.85
C GLU A 528 -37.21 12.31 -20.99
N ASN A 529 -37.99 13.05 -21.79
CA ASN A 529 -37.85 14.50 -21.90
C ASN A 529 -38.13 15.20 -20.57
N ALA A 530 -39.19 14.80 -19.84
CA ALA A 530 -39.49 15.32 -18.52
C ALA A 530 -38.38 15.01 -17.49
N TYR A 531 -37.81 13.80 -17.54
CA TYR A 531 -36.65 13.42 -16.74
C TYR A 531 -35.41 14.27 -17.09
N ASN A 532 -35.09 14.42 -18.38
CA ASN A 532 -33.94 15.17 -18.86
C ASN A 532 -34.03 16.67 -18.51
N GLU A 533 -35.23 17.27 -18.48
CA GLU A 533 -35.42 18.66 -18.07
C GLU A 533 -35.07 18.86 -16.59
N ARG A 534 -35.54 17.97 -15.71
CA ARG A 534 -35.22 18.00 -14.27
C ARG A 534 -33.74 17.73 -14.04
N VAL A 535 -33.18 16.72 -14.70
CA VAL A 535 -31.75 16.40 -14.64
C VAL A 535 -30.88 17.56 -15.14
N ALA A 536 -31.31 18.31 -16.15
CA ALA A 536 -30.58 19.48 -16.61
C ALA A 536 -30.44 20.58 -15.53
N ARG A 537 -31.41 20.71 -14.61
CA ARG A 537 -31.31 21.65 -13.47
C ARG A 537 -30.25 21.19 -12.48
N VAL A 538 -30.25 19.90 -12.15
CA VAL A 538 -29.21 19.26 -11.31
C VAL A 538 -27.83 19.38 -11.96
N GLU A 539 -27.71 19.16 -13.28
CA GLU A 539 -26.45 19.31 -14.01
C GLU A 539 -25.89 20.75 -13.90
N ASN A 540 -26.74 21.77 -14.01
CA ASN A 540 -26.31 23.17 -13.86
C ASN A 540 -25.81 23.47 -12.44
N GLN A 541 -26.45 22.92 -11.42
CA GLN A 541 -25.99 23.05 -10.02
C GLN A 541 -24.66 22.32 -9.81
N ILE A 542 -24.49 21.12 -10.40
CA ILE A 542 -23.22 20.40 -10.37
C ILE A 542 -22.12 21.20 -11.07
N ILE A 543 -22.40 21.82 -12.23
CA ILE A 543 -21.45 22.67 -12.95
C ILE A 543 -20.98 23.84 -12.09
N ALA A 544 -21.90 24.53 -11.40
CA ALA A 544 -21.55 25.62 -10.50
C ALA A 544 -20.61 25.15 -9.37
N ARG A 545 -20.97 24.06 -8.67
CA ARG A 545 -20.16 23.51 -7.58
C ARG A 545 -18.80 22.97 -8.03
N LEU A 546 -18.74 22.41 -9.25
CA LEU A 546 -17.51 21.90 -9.83
C LEU A 546 -16.57 23.04 -10.23
N ARG A 547 -17.11 24.15 -10.76
CA ARG A 547 -16.33 25.38 -11.00
C ARG A 547 -15.79 25.97 -9.71
N ASP A 548 -16.58 26.05 -8.66
CA ASP A 548 -16.12 26.58 -7.36
C ASP A 548 -15.00 25.70 -6.78
N ARG A 549 -15.15 24.37 -6.80
CA ARG A 549 -14.11 23.45 -6.30
C ARG A 549 -12.84 23.47 -7.14
N LEU A 550 -12.95 23.54 -8.46
CA LEU A 550 -11.79 23.67 -9.33
C LEU A 550 -11.12 25.03 -9.20
N GLY A 551 -11.89 26.11 -8.98
CA GLY A 551 -11.36 27.44 -8.70
C GLY A 551 -10.62 27.54 -7.36
N THR A 552 -10.99 26.73 -6.36
CA THR A 552 -10.27 26.68 -5.07
C THR A 552 -9.00 25.82 -5.08
N ALA A 553 -8.81 24.94 -6.08
CA ALA A 553 -7.68 24.03 -6.13
C ALA A 553 -6.40 24.76 -6.59
N ARG A 554 -5.32 24.65 -5.80
CA ARG A 554 -4.05 25.33 -6.12
C ARG A 554 -3.06 24.45 -6.90
N ASN A 555 -3.24 23.13 -6.85
CA ASN A 555 -2.32 22.16 -7.44
C ASN A 555 -3.06 21.27 -8.45
N ALA A 556 -2.41 20.96 -9.57
CA ALA A 556 -2.92 20.01 -10.56
C ALA A 556 -3.26 18.65 -9.94
N ASN A 557 -2.50 18.19 -8.94
CA ASN A 557 -2.82 16.94 -8.21
C ASN A 557 -4.16 17.01 -7.45
N GLU A 558 -4.50 18.16 -6.88
CA GLU A 558 -5.79 18.36 -6.19
C GLU A 558 -6.93 18.45 -7.20
N MET A 559 -6.69 19.14 -8.32
CA MET A 559 -7.62 19.15 -9.45
C MET A 559 -7.85 17.72 -9.95
N PHE A 560 -6.82 16.90 -10.21
CA PHE A 560 -6.99 15.48 -10.60
C PHE A 560 -7.78 14.68 -9.57
N ARG A 561 -7.60 14.93 -8.27
CA ARG A 561 -8.39 14.28 -7.21
C ARG A 561 -9.86 14.66 -7.30
N VAL A 562 -10.17 15.93 -7.55
CA VAL A 562 -11.54 16.40 -7.79
C VAL A 562 -12.10 15.72 -9.05
N PHE A 563 -11.37 15.75 -10.17
CA PHE A 563 -11.78 15.11 -11.42
C PHE A 563 -12.05 13.60 -11.28
N SER A 564 -11.19 12.86 -10.56
CA SER A 564 -11.37 11.42 -10.35
C SER A 564 -12.67 11.08 -9.60
N LYS A 565 -13.11 11.97 -8.69
CA LYS A 565 -14.41 11.83 -8.00
C LYS A 565 -15.58 12.08 -8.95
N PHE A 566 -15.39 12.94 -9.94
CA PHE A 566 -16.42 13.36 -10.90
C PHE A 566 -16.42 12.58 -12.22
N ASN A 567 -15.52 11.61 -12.40
CA ASN A 567 -15.31 10.90 -13.66
C ASN A 567 -16.59 10.29 -14.26
N ALA A 568 -17.48 9.76 -13.41
CA ALA A 568 -18.75 9.18 -13.87
C ALA A 568 -19.72 10.21 -14.51
N LEU A 569 -19.58 11.51 -14.23
CA LEU A 569 -20.42 12.56 -14.83
C LEU A 569 -19.88 13.09 -16.15
N PHE A 570 -18.65 12.77 -16.53
CA PHE A 570 -18.04 13.29 -17.77
C PHE A 570 -18.61 12.66 -19.03
N VAL A 571 -19.48 11.66 -18.89
CA VAL A 571 -20.32 11.13 -19.97
C VAL A 571 -21.34 12.18 -20.44
N ARG A 572 -21.74 13.12 -19.56
CA ARG A 572 -22.75 14.14 -19.85
C ARG A 572 -22.15 15.33 -20.63
N PRO A 573 -22.66 15.66 -21.84
CA PRO A 573 -22.08 16.71 -22.68
C PRO A 573 -22.02 18.09 -22.03
N LYS A 574 -23.03 18.49 -21.24
CA LYS A 574 -23.05 19.81 -20.57
C LYS A 574 -21.95 19.97 -19.53
N ILE A 575 -21.76 18.95 -18.69
CA ILE A 575 -20.70 18.93 -17.68
C ILE A 575 -19.33 18.88 -18.37
N ARG A 576 -19.18 18.07 -19.42
CA ARG A 576 -17.95 18.00 -20.22
C ARG A 576 -17.58 19.35 -20.85
N GLY A 577 -18.56 20.06 -21.42
CA GLY A 577 -18.36 21.37 -22.02
C GLY A 577 -17.89 22.42 -21.00
N ALA A 578 -18.45 22.40 -19.79
CA ALA A 578 -18.07 23.32 -18.72
C ALA A 578 -16.63 23.12 -18.19
N ILE A 579 -16.04 21.94 -18.42
CA ILE A 579 -14.75 21.52 -17.90
C ILE A 579 -13.60 21.74 -18.91
N GLN A 580 -13.93 21.96 -20.18
CA GLN A 580 -12.97 22.06 -21.28
C GLN A 580 -11.84 23.10 -21.04
N GLU A 581 -12.16 24.21 -20.36
CA GLU A 581 -11.17 25.24 -19.98
C GLU A 581 -10.07 24.70 -19.05
N TYR A 582 -10.44 23.88 -18.06
CA TYR A 582 -9.51 23.30 -17.09
C TYR A 582 -8.76 22.09 -17.65
N GLN A 583 -9.26 21.44 -18.70
CA GLN A 583 -8.57 20.31 -19.34
C GLN A 583 -7.22 20.75 -19.91
N THR A 584 -7.15 21.91 -20.57
CA THR A 584 -5.89 22.44 -21.12
C THR A 584 -4.83 22.66 -20.04
N GLN A 585 -5.22 23.27 -18.91
CA GLN A 585 -4.32 23.50 -17.77
C GLN A 585 -3.79 22.19 -17.18
N LEU A 586 -4.64 21.16 -17.04
CA LEU A 586 -4.23 19.85 -16.54
C LEU A 586 -3.30 19.11 -17.49
N ILE A 587 -3.53 19.21 -18.79
CA ILE A 587 -2.66 18.61 -19.81
C ILE A 587 -1.28 19.27 -19.79
N ASP A 588 -1.21 20.60 -19.68
CA ASP A 588 0.07 21.30 -19.62
C ASP A 588 0.84 20.99 -18.33
N SER A 589 0.15 20.84 -17.20
CA SER A 589 0.79 20.35 -15.97
C SER A 589 1.32 18.93 -16.11
N VAL A 590 0.59 18.03 -16.77
CA VAL A 590 1.07 16.65 -17.03
C VAL A 590 2.27 16.65 -17.97
N LYS A 591 2.29 17.50 -19.00
CA LYS A 591 3.47 17.67 -19.87
C LYS A 591 4.69 18.13 -19.07
N GLU A 592 4.51 19.07 -18.15
CA GLU A 592 5.62 19.53 -17.29
C GLU A 592 6.13 18.40 -16.38
N ASP A 593 5.23 17.62 -15.78
CA ASP A 593 5.60 16.47 -14.95
C ASP A 593 6.31 15.37 -15.77
N ILE A 594 5.88 15.12 -17.02
CA ILE A 594 6.57 14.20 -17.94
C ILE A 594 7.95 14.75 -18.32
N LYS A 595 8.10 16.06 -18.57
CA LYS A 595 9.41 16.69 -18.79
C LYS A 595 10.33 16.51 -17.59
N ARG A 596 9.82 16.70 -16.37
CA ARG A 596 10.59 16.44 -15.12
C ARG A 596 11.01 14.97 -15.00
N LEU A 597 10.15 14.01 -15.38
CA LEU A 597 10.54 12.60 -15.46
C LEU A 597 11.63 12.36 -16.51
N HIS A 598 11.55 13.05 -17.64
CA HIS A 598 12.53 12.94 -18.71
C HIS A 598 13.90 13.48 -18.27
N ASP A 599 13.93 14.62 -17.57
CA ASP A 599 15.16 15.20 -17.04
C ASP A 599 15.76 14.35 -15.92
N LYS A 600 14.92 13.74 -15.06
CA LYS A 600 15.35 12.71 -14.10
C LYS A 600 15.98 11.50 -14.80
N PHE A 601 15.46 11.09 -15.95
CA PHE A 601 16.04 9.97 -16.70
C PHE A 601 17.38 10.35 -17.35
N LYS A 602 17.50 11.59 -17.87
CA LYS A 602 18.73 12.10 -18.51
C LYS A 602 19.94 12.14 -17.57
N THR A 603 19.74 12.45 -16.29
CA THR A 603 20.83 12.49 -15.31
C THR A 603 21.44 11.11 -15.04
N GLN A 604 20.86 10.03 -15.57
CA GLN A 604 21.26 8.64 -15.41
C GLN A 604 21.24 8.16 -13.96
N TYR A 605 20.97 6.87 -13.78
CA TYR A 605 20.86 6.29 -12.44
C TYR A 605 22.18 6.39 -11.64
N ARG A 606 23.34 6.15 -12.27
CA ARG A 606 24.65 6.12 -11.57
C ARG A 606 25.09 7.46 -10.98
N LEU A 607 24.68 8.58 -11.59
CA LEU A 607 25.01 9.93 -11.15
C LEU A 607 23.88 10.54 -10.28
N SER A 608 22.79 9.80 -10.09
CA SER A 608 21.65 10.23 -9.29
C SER A 608 21.85 9.89 -7.82
N GLU A 609 21.30 10.71 -6.92
CA GLU A 609 21.18 10.41 -5.49
C GLU A 609 20.48 9.06 -5.24
N ALA A 610 19.63 8.61 -6.18
CA ALA A 610 18.98 7.31 -6.13
C ALA A 610 19.97 6.15 -6.05
N TYR A 611 21.16 6.26 -6.66
CA TYR A 611 22.22 5.27 -6.56
C TYR A 611 22.74 5.16 -5.12
N HIS A 612 23.14 6.28 -4.53
CA HIS A 612 23.62 6.30 -3.14
C HIS A 612 22.54 5.83 -2.16
N MET A 613 21.29 6.26 -2.34
CA MET A 613 20.16 5.82 -1.52
C MET A 613 19.89 4.32 -1.66
N SER A 614 19.97 3.78 -2.87
CA SER A 614 19.80 2.33 -3.09
C SER A 614 20.92 1.50 -2.47
N GLN A 615 22.17 1.99 -2.53
CA GLN A 615 23.32 1.34 -1.90
C GLN A 615 23.18 1.32 -0.38
N MET A 616 22.72 2.42 0.23
CA MET A 616 22.41 2.49 1.66
C MET A 616 21.28 1.55 2.09
N ARG A 617 20.39 1.17 1.16
CA ARG A 617 19.29 0.22 1.37
C ARG A 617 19.66 -1.22 0.96
N ASP A 618 20.94 -1.53 0.77
CA ASP A 618 21.42 -2.85 0.37
C ASP A 618 20.85 -3.34 -0.98
N LEU A 619 20.49 -2.42 -1.87
CA LEU A 619 20.11 -2.74 -3.24
C LEU A 619 21.35 -2.67 -4.15
N PRO A 620 21.69 -3.78 -4.82
CA PRO A 620 22.79 -3.78 -5.79
C PRO A 620 22.52 -2.87 -6.98
N PRO A 621 23.58 -2.43 -7.69
CA PRO A 621 23.49 -1.40 -8.72
C PRO A 621 22.62 -1.81 -9.92
N ILE A 622 22.65 -3.08 -10.35
CA ILE A 622 21.84 -3.53 -11.50
C ILE A 622 20.37 -3.64 -11.14
N ALA A 623 20.07 -4.29 -9.99
CA ALA A 623 18.70 -4.38 -9.49
C ALA A 623 18.11 -3.00 -9.19
N GLY A 624 18.90 -2.09 -8.61
CA GLY A 624 18.50 -0.72 -8.33
C GLY A 624 18.23 0.09 -9.60
N ALA A 625 19.07 -0.06 -10.65
CA ALA A 625 18.83 0.56 -11.95
C ALA A 625 17.51 0.09 -12.60
N ILE A 626 17.21 -1.20 -12.51
CA ILE A 626 15.97 -1.79 -13.03
C ILE A 626 14.75 -1.28 -12.24
N ILE A 627 14.84 -1.25 -10.91
CA ILE A 627 13.75 -0.74 -10.05
C ILE A 627 13.50 0.74 -10.33
N TRP A 628 14.56 1.54 -10.47
CA TRP A 628 14.46 2.96 -10.79
C TRP A 628 13.80 3.19 -12.15
N ALA A 629 14.21 2.47 -13.20
CA ALA A 629 13.59 2.55 -14.52
C ALA A 629 12.12 2.12 -14.51
N ARG A 630 11.78 1.01 -13.83
CA ARG A 630 10.39 0.56 -13.65
C ARG A 630 9.56 1.56 -12.86
N GLN A 631 10.15 2.25 -11.89
CA GLN A 631 9.43 3.25 -11.10
C GLN A 631 9.10 4.49 -11.95
N ILE A 632 10.02 4.92 -12.81
CA ILE A 632 9.75 5.99 -13.78
C ILE A 632 8.67 5.54 -14.78
N GLU A 633 8.72 4.29 -15.27
CA GLU A 633 7.66 3.74 -16.14
C GLU A 633 6.30 3.73 -15.43
N ARG A 634 6.23 3.31 -14.16
CA ARG A 634 4.99 3.33 -13.36
C ARG A 634 4.45 4.75 -13.16
N GLN A 635 5.33 5.73 -12.91
CA GLN A 635 4.93 7.13 -12.81
C GLN A 635 4.41 7.65 -14.14
N LEU A 636 5.08 7.34 -15.25
CA LEU A 636 4.61 7.66 -16.60
C LEU A 636 3.23 7.07 -16.88
N LEU A 637 3.00 5.78 -16.57
CA LEU A 637 1.69 5.14 -16.72
C LEU A 637 0.62 5.77 -15.83
N THR A 638 0.99 6.22 -14.63
CA THR A 638 0.07 6.93 -13.74
C THR A 638 -0.31 8.29 -14.33
N TYR A 639 0.64 9.02 -14.92
CA TYR A 639 0.36 10.27 -15.63
C TYR A 639 -0.49 10.04 -16.89
N MET A 640 -0.23 8.98 -17.66
CA MET A 640 -1.08 8.61 -18.81
C MET A 640 -2.50 8.26 -18.36
N LYS A 641 -2.65 7.53 -17.26
CA LYS A 641 -3.97 7.25 -16.67
C LYS A 641 -4.69 8.53 -16.23
N ARG A 642 -3.97 9.51 -15.69
CA ARG A 642 -4.56 10.83 -15.35
C ARG A 642 -5.02 11.59 -16.60
N VAL A 643 -4.29 11.48 -17.71
CA VAL A 643 -4.72 12.05 -19.00
C VAL A 643 -5.98 11.35 -19.52
N GLU A 644 -6.04 10.02 -19.40
CA GLU A 644 -7.23 9.23 -19.69
C GLU A 644 -8.42 9.64 -18.81
N ASP A 645 -8.20 9.89 -17.52
CA ASP A 645 -9.25 10.34 -16.58
C ASP A 645 -9.78 11.75 -16.92
N VAL A 646 -8.97 12.62 -17.57
CA VAL A 646 -9.37 14.00 -17.93
C VAL A 646 -10.10 14.08 -19.26
N LEU A 647 -9.64 13.33 -20.27
CA LEU A 647 -10.18 13.38 -21.63
C LEU A 647 -11.16 12.23 -21.92
N GLY A 648 -11.24 11.24 -21.02
CA GLY A 648 -12.03 10.04 -21.17
C GLY A 648 -11.38 9.01 -22.10
N LYS A 649 -12.15 7.95 -22.41
CA LYS A 649 -11.75 6.92 -23.37
C LYS A 649 -11.76 7.53 -24.78
N GLY A 650 -10.59 7.68 -25.39
CA GLY A 650 -10.43 8.38 -26.68
C GLY A 650 -9.57 9.64 -26.62
N TRP A 651 -8.82 9.86 -25.54
CA TRP A 651 -7.83 10.94 -25.44
C TRP A 651 -6.80 10.93 -26.58
N GLU A 652 -6.57 9.77 -27.18
CA GLU A 652 -5.68 9.55 -28.34
C GLU A 652 -6.16 10.30 -29.62
N LEU A 653 -7.46 10.58 -29.74
CA LEU A 653 -8.03 11.31 -30.88
C LEU A 653 -7.80 12.82 -30.80
N TYR A 654 -7.44 13.32 -29.61
CA TYR A 654 -7.11 14.73 -29.44
C TYR A 654 -5.67 15.00 -29.88
N ALA A 655 -5.42 16.09 -30.60
CA ALA A 655 -4.09 16.43 -31.10
C ALA A 655 -3.01 16.48 -30.00
N GLU A 656 -3.36 16.99 -28.81
CA GLU A 656 -2.45 17.04 -27.65
C GLU A 656 -2.26 15.67 -26.98
N GLY A 657 -3.29 14.82 -26.99
CA GLY A 657 -3.21 13.44 -26.50
C GLY A 657 -2.37 12.56 -27.42
N GLN A 658 -2.51 12.70 -28.74
CA GLN A 658 -1.72 11.96 -29.72
C GLN A 658 -0.21 12.30 -29.60
N LYS A 659 0.13 13.59 -29.44
CA LYS A 659 1.52 14.01 -29.17
C LYS A 659 2.05 13.36 -27.89
N LEU A 660 1.29 13.45 -26.79
CA LEU A 660 1.66 12.82 -25.51
C LEU A 660 1.82 11.30 -25.61
N GLN A 661 0.97 10.63 -26.38
CA GLN A 661 1.06 9.19 -26.61
C GLN A 661 2.35 8.85 -27.38
N SER A 662 2.70 9.61 -28.42
CA SER A 662 3.93 9.42 -29.18
C SER A 662 5.19 9.66 -28.33
N GLU A 663 5.21 10.71 -27.51
CA GLU A 663 6.31 11.01 -26.59
C GLU A 663 6.43 9.94 -25.49
N SER A 664 5.29 9.49 -24.94
CA SER A 664 5.22 8.46 -23.90
C SER A 664 5.67 7.09 -24.41
N THR A 665 5.23 6.68 -25.61
CA THR A 665 5.67 5.41 -26.22
C THR A 665 7.16 5.43 -26.57
N ALA A 666 7.66 6.55 -27.10
CA ALA A 666 9.10 6.74 -27.34
C ALA A 666 9.91 6.71 -26.04
N PHE A 667 9.41 7.34 -24.97
CA PHE A 667 10.05 7.33 -23.66
C PHE A 667 10.02 5.94 -23.01
N ARG A 668 8.91 5.21 -23.14
CA ARG A 668 8.76 3.84 -22.66
C ARG A 668 9.75 2.89 -23.31
N LYS A 669 9.97 3.00 -24.63
CA LYS A 669 10.97 2.19 -25.34
C LYS A 669 12.39 2.41 -24.79
N LYS A 670 12.71 3.63 -24.34
CA LYS A 670 14.01 3.94 -23.69
C LYS A 670 14.11 3.46 -22.24
N LEU A 671 12.97 3.23 -21.57
CA LEU A 671 12.88 2.73 -20.20
C LEU A 671 12.88 1.19 -20.11
N GLU A 672 12.93 0.48 -21.24
CA GLU A 672 12.98 -0.97 -21.25
C GLU A 672 14.19 -1.49 -20.46
N THR A 673 13.92 -2.36 -19.49
CA THR A 673 14.94 -2.87 -18.55
C THR A 673 15.68 -4.11 -19.05
N ARG A 674 15.26 -4.66 -20.20
CA ARG A 674 15.83 -5.88 -20.79
C ARG A 674 17.29 -5.74 -21.22
N PRO A 675 17.74 -4.64 -21.85
CA PRO A 675 19.16 -4.48 -22.20
C PRO A 675 20.10 -4.46 -20.98
N VAL A 676 19.62 -3.89 -19.86
CA VAL A 676 20.38 -3.87 -18.59
C VAL A 676 20.53 -5.28 -18.02
N TYR A 677 19.48 -6.10 -18.11
CA TYR A 677 19.51 -7.51 -17.71
C TYR A 677 20.44 -8.36 -18.60
N GLU A 678 20.41 -8.15 -19.92
CA GLU A 678 21.27 -8.87 -20.86
C GLU A 678 22.75 -8.53 -20.68
N ALA A 679 23.08 -7.24 -20.45
CA ALA A 679 24.44 -6.81 -20.12
C ALA A 679 24.95 -7.46 -18.82
N TRP A 680 24.11 -7.51 -17.79
CA TRP A 680 24.42 -8.19 -16.52
C TRP A 680 24.70 -9.69 -16.71
N MET A 681 23.87 -10.37 -17.51
CA MET A 681 24.07 -11.80 -17.80
C MET A 681 25.38 -12.06 -18.55
N GLN A 682 25.74 -11.20 -19.50
CA GLN A 682 27.02 -11.28 -20.21
C GLN A 682 28.22 -11.04 -19.27
N ASP A 683 28.11 -10.07 -18.36
CA ASP A 683 29.17 -9.77 -17.40
C ASP A 683 29.40 -10.91 -16.40
N ILE A 684 28.34 -11.59 -15.96
CA ILE A 684 28.47 -12.76 -15.07
C ILE A 684 29.06 -13.96 -15.80
N ASN A 685 28.60 -14.26 -17.02
CA ASN A 685 29.10 -15.42 -17.77
C ASN A 685 30.58 -15.27 -18.18
N ARG A 686 31.10 -14.04 -18.26
CA ARG A 686 32.52 -13.77 -18.53
C ARG A 686 33.42 -13.98 -17.32
N ARG A 687 32.87 -13.98 -16.11
CA ARG A 687 33.64 -14.07 -14.85
C ARG A 687 33.43 -15.45 -14.23
N ASP A 688 34.52 -16.08 -13.79
CA ASP A 688 34.39 -17.27 -12.94
C ASP A 688 34.08 -16.81 -11.52
N MET A 689 32.81 -16.90 -11.14
CA MET A 689 32.29 -16.50 -9.83
C MET A 689 32.15 -17.68 -8.86
N GLY A 690 32.89 -18.77 -9.09
CA GLY A 690 32.90 -19.95 -8.23
C GLY A 690 33.54 -19.67 -6.87
N VAL A 691 32.92 -20.15 -5.78
CA VAL A 691 33.48 -20.08 -4.42
C VAL A 691 34.48 -21.22 -4.21
N ASN A 692 35.55 -21.24 -5.02
CA ASN A 692 36.57 -22.28 -4.98
C ASN A 692 37.91 -21.64 -4.62
N GLY A 693 38.53 -22.04 -3.52
CA GLY A 693 39.81 -21.46 -3.09
C GLY A 693 40.16 -21.67 -1.62
N ARG A 694 41.37 -21.24 -1.23
CA ARG A 694 41.80 -21.19 0.18
C ARG A 694 41.05 -20.08 0.92
N LEU A 695 40.89 -20.19 2.24
CA LEU A 695 40.21 -19.18 3.06
C LEU A 695 40.94 -17.83 3.06
N PHE A 696 42.26 -17.86 3.19
CA PHE A 696 43.09 -16.67 3.26
C PHE A 696 43.87 -16.46 1.97
N GLU A 697 43.98 -15.20 1.59
CA GLU A 697 44.84 -14.69 0.53
C GLU A 697 45.81 -13.68 1.14
N ILE A 698 47.06 -13.68 0.66
CA ILE A 698 48.05 -12.69 1.08
C ILE A 698 48.06 -11.60 0.02
N VAL A 699 47.49 -10.43 0.36
CA VAL A 699 47.43 -9.27 -0.53
C VAL A 699 48.69 -8.43 -0.32
N ARG A 700 49.40 -8.12 -1.40
CA ARG A 700 50.56 -7.22 -1.38
C ARG A 700 50.08 -5.78 -1.45
N LEU A 701 50.34 -4.98 -0.41
CA LEU A 701 50.08 -3.55 -0.44
C LEU A 701 51.06 -2.83 -1.37
N ARG A 702 50.60 -1.73 -1.97
CA ARG A 702 51.42 -0.88 -2.86
C ARG A 702 52.64 -0.27 -2.16
N GLY A 703 52.67 -0.26 -0.83
CA GLY A 703 53.79 0.20 0.01
C GLY A 703 54.81 -0.86 0.43
N GLY A 704 54.70 -2.11 -0.06
CA GLY A 704 55.68 -3.18 0.21
C GLY A 704 55.36 -4.12 1.37
N GLY A 705 54.27 -3.89 2.12
CA GLY A 705 53.77 -4.81 3.15
C GLY A 705 52.84 -5.90 2.60
N PHE A 706 52.71 -6.99 3.34
CA PHE A 706 51.75 -8.07 3.04
C PHE A 706 50.63 -8.05 4.09
N GLN A 707 49.38 -8.06 3.63
CA GLN A 707 48.22 -8.13 4.51
C GLN A 707 47.47 -9.44 4.29
N LEU A 708 47.08 -10.06 5.38
CA LEU A 708 46.15 -11.18 5.37
C LEU A 708 44.78 -10.65 4.94
N ALA A 709 44.22 -11.18 3.86
CA ALA A 709 42.85 -10.95 3.45
C ALA A 709 42.12 -12.28 3.38
N VAL A 710 40.80 -12.22 3.43
CA VAL A 710 39.95 -13.38 3.16
C VAL A 710 39.70 -13.44 1.66
N ASN A 711 39.93 -14.59 1.04
CA ASN A 711 39.71 -14.82 -0.38
C ASN A 711 38.20 -14.94 -0.66
N PHE A 712 37.49 -13.82 -0.61
CA PHE A 712 36.07 -13.74 -0.90
C PHE A 712 35.79 -12.46 -1.68
N ASP A 713 35.52 -12.60 -2.97
CA ASP A 713 35.29 -11.46 -3.85
C ASP A 713 33.99 -10.73 -3.43
N PRO A 714 34.03 -9.41 -3.14
CA PRO A 714 32.84 -8.60 -2.90
C PRO A 714 31.76 -8.72 -3.99
N GLN A 715 32.14 -9.05 -5.22
CA GLN A 715 31.20 -9.25 -6.33
C GLN A 715 30.31 -10.49 -6.15
N ILE A 716 30.76 -11.50 -5.41
CA ILE A 716 29.96 -12.68 -5.05
C ILE A 716 28.80 -12.25 -4.13
N ILE A 717 29.04 -11.26 -3.27
CA ILE A 717 28.00 -10.67 -2.41
C ILE A 717 26.96 -9.94 -3.26
N THR A 718 27.42 -9.16 -4.24
CA THR A 718 26.50 -8.46 -5.14
C THR A 718 25.69 -9.46 -5.98
N LEU A 719 26.29 -10.57 -6.42
CA LEU A 719 25.66 -11.58 -7.26
C LEU A 719 24.42 -12.19 -6.60
N PHE A 720 24.51 -12.74 -5.39
CA PHE A 720 23.33 -13.39 -4.79
C PHE A 720 22.25 -12.37 -4.39
N LYS A 721 22.64 -11.14 -4.03
CA LYS A 721 21.69 -10.04 -3.78
C LYS A 721 20.97 -9.63 -5.09
N GLU A 722 21.68 -9.60 -6.22
CA GLU A 722 21.11 -9.32 -7.55
C GLU A 722 20.20 -10.43 -8.02
N VAL A 723 20.62 -11.69 -7.93
CA VAL A 723 19.80 -12.86 -8.28
C VAL A 723 18.51 -12.89 -7.47
N ARG A 724 18.56 -12.62 -6.15
CA ARG A 724 17.36 -12.51 -5.31
C ARG A 724 16.39 -11.44 -5.83
N ASN A 725 16.90 -10.24 -6.11
CA ASN A 725 16.06 -9.13 -6.53
C ASN A 725 15.54 -9.31 -7.97
N LEU A 726 16.31 -9.91 -8.87
CA LEU A 726 15.91 -10.23 -10.23
C LEU A 726 14.82 -11.31 -10.27
N LEU A 727 14.94 -12.35 -9.43
CA LEU A 727 13.88 -13.34 -9.23
C LEU A 727 12.61 -12.68 -8.67
N TRP A 728 12.74 -11.78 -7.69
CA TRP A 728 11.59 -11.01 -7.15
C TRP A 728 10.93 -10.11 -8.21
N LEU A 729 11.71 -9.60 -9.16
CA LEU A 729 11.23 -8.80 -10.30
C LEU A 729 10.71 -9.66 -11.47
N ASN A 730 10.63 -10.99 -11.30
CA ASN A 730 10.21 -12.00 -12.27
C ASN A 730 11.08 -12.12 -13.54
N PHE A 731 12.39 -11.84 -13.45
CA PHE A 731 13.34 -12.15 -14.53
C PHE A 731 13.76 -13.62 -14.50
N GLN A 732 13.98 -14.21 -15.68
CA GLN A 732 14.37 -15.60 -15.85
C GLN A 732 15.88 -15.78 -15.75
N VAL A 733 16.39 -16.02 -14.54
CA VAL A 733 17.82 -16.22 -14.27
C VAL A 733 18.21 -17.69 -14.50
N PRO A 734 19.29 -18.00 -15.25
CA PRO A 734 19.77 -19.36 -15.44
C PRO A 734 20.00 -20.12 -14.12
N HIS A 735 19.67 -21.42 -14.11
CA HIS A 735 19.81 -22.26 -12.93
C HIS A 735 21.24 -22.38 -12.41
N ALA A 736 22.25 -22.36 -13.31
CA ALA A 736 23.66 -22.39 -12.92
C ALA A 736 24.04 -21.19 -12.04
N ILE A 737 23.71 -19.97 -12.48
CA ILE A 737 23.95 -18.73 -11.72
C ILE A 737 23.16 -18.73 -10.41
N THR A 738 21.93 -19.28 -10.44
CA THR A 738 21.09 -19.40 -9.24
C THR A 738 21.70 -20.36 -8.20
N ASN A 739 22.30 -21.46 -8.63
CA ASN A 739 22.99 -22.40 -7.73
C ASN A 739 24.26 -21.78 -7.16
N MET A 740 25.08 -21.13 -7.99
CA MET A 740 26.25 -20.37 -7.54
C MET A 740 25.89 -19.30 -6.49
N ALA A 741 24.80 -18.56 -6.73
CA ALA A 741 24.28 -17.58 -5.77
C ALA A 741 23.80 -18.21 -4.45
N LYS A 742 23.21 -19.42 -4.50
CA LYS A 742 22.82 -20.15 -3.29
C LYS A 742 24.04 -20.61 -2.50
N ASP A 743 25.07 -21.12 -3.16
CA ASP A 743 26.30 -21.57 -2.52
C ASP A 743 27.07 -20.39 -1.89
N ALA A 744 27.19 -19.28 -2.63
CA ALA A 744 27.71 -18.02 -2.12
C ALA A 744 26.95 -17.51 -0.88
N LYS A 745 25.61 -17.56 -0.91
CA LYS A 745 24.77 -17.13 0.23
C LYS A 745 24.98 -18.00 1.47
N ARG A 746 25.26 -19.30 1.31
CA ARG A 746 25.53 -20.22 2.43
C ARG A 746 26.84 -19.86 3.15
N VAL A 747 27.88 -19.53 2.39
CA VAL A 747 29.22 -19.24 2.90
C VAL A 747 29.32 -17.80 3.44
N TYR A 748 28.48 -16.89 2.97
CA TYR A 748 28.52 -15.45 3.29
C TYR A 748 28.65 -15.09 4.79
N PRO A 749 27.85 -15.63 5.72
CA PRO A 749 27.95 -15.25 7.14
C PRO A 749 29.33 -15.57 7.74
N HIS A 750 29.91 -16.70 7.33
CA HIS A 750 31.24 -17.13 7.79
C HIS A 750 32.34 -16.28 7.15
N ALA A 751 32.22 -15.95 5.86
CA ALA A 751 33.15 -15.05 5.19
C ALA A 751 33.15 -13.64 5.79
N VAL A 752 31.99 -13.06 6.09
CA VAL A 752 31.90 -11.73 6.72
C VAL A 752 32.52 -11.74 8.11
N SER A 753 32.21 -12.74 8.94
CA SER A 753 32.80 -12.87 10.27
C SER A 753 34.33 -13.01 10.20
N LEU A 754 34.85 -13.78 9.24
CA LEU A 754 36.30 -13.89 9.01
C LEU A 754 36.90 -12.57 8.50
N MET A 755 36.25 -11.87 7.57
CA MET A 755 36.72 -10.58 7.06
C MET A 755 36.81 -9.53 8.17
N GLU A 756 35.79 -9.46 9.02
CA GLU A 756 35.79 -8.60 10.20
C GLU A 756 36.90 -9.01 11.17
N THR A 757 37.03 -10.30 11.49
CA THR A 757 38.09 -10.80 12.38
C THR A 757 39.49 -10.48 11.85
N VAL A 758 39.75 -10.70 10.56
CA VAL A 758 41.05 -10.39 9.93
C VAL A 758 41.31 -8.88 9.89
N ARG A 759 40.28 -8.07 9.64
CA ARG A 759 40.39 -6.61 9.70
C ARG A 759 40.73 -6.14 11.11
N THR A 760 40.02 -6.65 12.12
CA THR A 760 40.28 -6.35 13.53
C THR A 760 41.68 -6.79 13.94
N TYR A 761 42.12 -7.97 13.49
CA TYR A 761 43.50 -8.43 13.71
C TYR A 761 44.52 -7.47 13.09
N GLY A 762 44.34 -7.08 11.82
CA GLY A 762 45.20 -6.11 11.15
C GLY A 762 45.25 -4.75 11.87
N GLN A 763 44.09 -4.20 12.22
CA GLN A 763 44.01 -2.94 12.99
C GLN A 763 44.67 -3.06 14.37
N THR A 764 44.54 -4.20 15.03
CA THR A 764 45.17 -4.45 16.34
C THR A 764 46.68 -4.55 16.19
N LEU A 765 47.18 -5.19 15.12
CA LEU A 765 48.62 -5.21 14.82
C LEU A 765 49.16 -3.80 14.53
N ASP A 766 48.46 -3.00 13.72
CA ASP A 766 48.84 -1.60 13.47
C ASP A 766 48.89 -0.80 14.79
N LEU A 767 47.95 -1.03 15.70
CA LEU A 767 47.95 -0.40 17.03
C LEU A 767 49.14 -0.86 17.89
N VAL A 768 49.53 -2.13 17.82
CA VAL A 768 50.71 -2.65 18.54
C VAL A 768 52.00 -2.08 17.95
N GLU A 769 52.15 -2.05 16.63
CA GLU A 769 53.34 -1.51 15.95
C GLU A 769 53.54 -0.01 16.20
N ASN A 770 52.45 0.76 16.23
CA ASN A 770 52.49 2.18 16.59
C ASN A 770 52.88 2.44 18.06
N ASN A 771 52.74 1.44 18.94
CA ASN A 771 53.07 1.53 20.36
C ASN A 771 54.17 0.51 20.72
N MET A 772 55.39 0.75 20.24
CA MET A 772 56.54 -0.15 20.44
C MET A 772 56.80 -0.57 21.89
N GLY A 773 56.40 0.24 22.88
CA GLY A 773 56.54 -0.09 24.31
C GLY A 773 55.55 -1.16 24.83
N ILE A 774 54.55 -1.55 24.04
CA ILE A 774 53.50 -2.50 24.42
C ILE A 774 53.71 -3.88 23.80
N GLU A 775 54.54 -3.97 22.75
CA GLU A 775 54.75 -5.18 21.96
C GLU A 775 55.13 -6.39 22.81
N TRP A 776 55.96 -6.20 23.84
CA TRP A 776 56.42 -7.28 24.72
C TRP A 776 55.34 -7.82 25.66
N LEU A 777 54.38 -6.98 26.07
CA LEU A 777 53.30 -7.35 26.99
C LEU A 777 52.21 -8.18 26.31
N VAL A 778 51.98 -7.93 25.02
CA VAL A 778 50.91 -8.55 24.22
C VAL A 778 51.42 -9.77 23.42
N ALA A 779 52.70 -10.10 23.53
CA ALA A 779 53.36 -11.12 22.71
C ALA A 779 52.70 -12.51 22.77
N GLU A 780 52.23 -12.95 23.94
CA GLU A 780 51.55 -14.25 24.10
C GLU A 780 50.22 -14.30 23.32
N TYR A 781 49.39 -13.27 23.48
CA TYR A 781 48.12 -13.15 22.76
C TYR A 781 48.32 -13.01 21.25
N ARG A 782 49.39 -12.32 20.81
CA ARG A 782 49.78 -12.22 19.41
C ARG A 782 50.17 -13.59 18.84
N ASN A 783 50.92 -14.39 19.58
CA ASN A 783 51.32 -15.74 19.17
C ASN A 783 50.12 -16.70 19.06
N GLU A 784 49.13 -16.60 19.95
CA GLU A 784 47.91 -17.39 19.87
C GLU A 784 47.10 -17.06 18.60
N ALA A 785 46.94 -15.76 18.30
CA ALA A 785 46.28 -15.32 17.07
C ALA A 785 47.02 -15.81 15.80
N GLN A 786 48.36 -15.74 15.78
CA GLN A 786 49.17 -16.26 14.68
C GLN A 786 49.06 -17.78 14.51
N ARG A 787 48.97 -18.53 15.61
CA ARG A 787 48.74 -19.99 15.57
C ARG A 787 47.40 -20.32 14.93
N MET A 788 46.36 -19.53 15.20
CA MET A 788 45.05 -19.70 14.57
C MET A 788 45.07 -19.32 13.08
N VAL A 789 45.79 -18.27 12.68
CA VAL A 789 46.02 -17.94 11.27
C VAL A 789 46.72 -19.09 10.53
N ALA A 790 47.76 -19.67 11.13
CA ALA A 790 48.49 -20.81 10.55
C ALA A 790 47.58 -22.04 10.35
N LYS A 791 46.69 -22.33 11.31
CA LYS A 791 45.67 -23.39 11.18
C LYS A 791 44.69 -23.10 10.04
N GLY A 792 44.26 -21.83 9.87
CA GLY A 792 43.28 -21.46 8.85
C GLY A 792 43.83 -21.36 7.42
N MET A 793 45.15 -21.19 7.24
CA MET A 793 45.79 -21.13 5.91
C MET A 793 45.62 -22.43 5.09
N ASN A 794 45.41 -23.56 5.77
CA ASN A 794 45.24 -24.88 5.15
C ASN A 794 43.78 -25.21 4.78
N ILE A 795 42.81 -24.37 5.15
CA ILE A 795 41.38 -24.62 4.93
C ILE A 795 40.93 -24.01 3.59
N LYS A 796 40.07 -24.73 2.87
CA LYS A 796 39.43 -24.28 1.61
C LYS A 796 37.94 -24.03 1.77
N TRP A 797 37.37 -23.18 0.92
CA TRP A 797 35.94 -22.86 0.89
C TRP A 797 35.04 -24.05 0.54
N ASP A 798 35.55 -25.02 -0.24
CA ASP A 798 34.83 -26.25 -0.62
C ASP A 798 34.30 -27.03 0.60
N TYR A 799 35.03 -26.99 1.72
CA TYR A 799 34.63 -27.64 2.96
C TYR A 799 33.41 -26.99 3.62
N PHE A 800 33.15 -25.70 3.38
CA PHE A 800 31.97 -25.00 3.90
C PHE A 800 30.74 -25.18 3.00
N VAL A 801 30.93 -25.38 1.68
CA VAL A 801 29.84 -25.58 0.72
C VAL A 801 29.24 -26.99 0.83
N ASN A 802 30.09 -28.02 0.99
CA ASN A 802 29.68 -29.43 1.02
C ASN A 802 29.03 -29.90 2.33
N GLN A 803 29.04 -29.08 3.39
CA GLN A 803 28.56 -29.45 4.73
C GLN A 803 27.03 -29.56 4.87
N TYR A 804 26.23 -28.97 3.98
CA TYR A 804 24.77 -28.92 4.14
C TYR A 804 23.96 -29.89 3.28
N ASP A 805 24.57 -30.56 2.29
CA ASP A 805 23.85 -31.56 1.47
C ASP A 805 23.64 -32.88 2.24
N THR A 806 24.52 -33.21 3.18
CA THR A 806 24.45 -34.45 3.99
C THR A 806 23.48 -34.35 5.18
N ALA A 807 23.22 -33.13 5.68
CA ALA A 807 22.41 -32.91 6.89
C ALA A 807 20.90 -33.23 6.72
N ARG A 808 20.41 -33.47 5.49
CA ARG A 808 19.01 -33.83 5.25
C ARG A 808 18.69 -35.31 5.32
N TYR A 809 19.68 -36.20 5.30
CA TYR A 809 19.41 -37.64 5.19
C TYR A 809 20.11 -38.56 6.20
N VAL A 810 21.12 -38.13 6.94
CA VAL A 810 21.72 -38.98 8.00
C VAL A 810 22.22 -38.12 9.17
N SER A 811 21.68 -38.32 10.38
CA SER A 811 22.34 -37.89 11.62
C SER A 811 23.52 -38.84 11.87
N SER A 812 24.67 -38.55 11.28
CA SER A 812 25.91 -39.28 11.57
C SER A 812 26.57 -38.71 12.82
N ALA A 813 26.90 -39.57 13.76
CA ALA A 813 27.43 -39.25 15.09
C ALA A 813 28.91 -38.82 15.12
N ASP A 814 29.48 -38.33 14.01
CA ASP A 814 30.90 -37.93 13.95
C ASP A 814 31.02 -36.41 13.76
N GLY A 815 31.30 -35.68 14.84
CA GLY A 815 31.36 -34.21 14.94
C GLY A 815 32.46 -33.51 14.14
N ARG A 816 32.95 -34.10 13.06
CA ARG A 816 33.98 -33.53 12.18
C ARG A 816 33.46 -32.35 11.35
N GLU A 817 32.15 -32.31 11.09
CA GLU A 817 31.51 -31.32 10.22
C GLU A 817 31.34 -29.93 10.90
N ASN A 818 31.30 -29.86 12.25
CA ASN A 818 31.26 -28.59 12.98
C ASN A 818 32.64 -27.92 13.18
N ARG A 819 33.75 -28.59 12.86
CA ARG A 819 35.10 -28.12 13.19
C ARG A 819 35.50 -26.85 12.45
N HIS A 820 35.10 -26.71 11.18
CA HIS A 820 35.44 -25.54 10.37
C HIS A 820 34.63 -24.29 10.75
N ILE A 821 33.37 -24.45 11.16
CA ILE A 821 32.54 -23.35 11.70
C ILE A 821 33.01 -22.97 13.10
N GLN A 822 33.37 -23.97 13.92
CA GLN A 822 33.95 -23.76 15.25
C GLN A 822 35.27 -22.99 15.15
N PHE A 823 36.12 -23.30 14.17
CA PHE A 823 37.35 -22.55 13.90
C PHE A 823 37.10 -21.06 13.66
N VAL A 824 36.05 -20.69 12.89
CA VAL A 824 35.72 -19.26 12.65
C VAL A 824 35.37 -18.55 13.96
N ARG A 825 34.59 -19.21 14.83
CA ARG A 825 34.20 -18.65 16.14
C ARG A 825 35.38 -18.56 17.11
N GLU A 826 36.22 -19.60 17.16
CA GLU A 826 37.43 -19.62 17.98
C GLU A 826 38.40 -18.54 17.53
N PHE A 827 38.61 -18.37 16.22
CA PHE A 827 39.48 -17.31 15.70
C PHE A 827 38.96 -15.92 16.04
N ALA A 828 37.66 -15.67 15.88
CA ALA A 828 37.03 -14.41 16.28
C ALA A 828 37.20 -14.13 17.78
N SER A 829 37.02 -15.15 18.64
CA SER A 829 37.22 -15.02 20.08
C SER A 829 38.67 -14.67 20.44
N VAL A 830 39.66 -15.35 19.85
CA VAL A 830 41.08 -15.10 20.11
C VAL A 830 41.48 -13.68 19.68
N VAL A 831 41.01 -13.22 18.52
CA VAL A 831 41.30 -11.86 18.04
C VAL A 831 40.58 -10.80 18.89
N SER A 832 39.36 -11.05 19.36
CA SER A 832 38.66 -10.15 20.29
C SER A 832 39.42 -10.02 21.61
N ILE A 833 39.88 -11.14 22.19
CA ILE A 833 40.70 -11.13 23.41
C ILE A 833 41.99 -10.33 23.18
N LEU A 834 42.65 -10.53 22.04
CA LEU A 834 43.83 -9.76 21.66
C LEU A 834 43.53 -8.26 21.57
N GLN A 835 42.42 -7.87 20.94
CA GLN A 835 42.01 -6.47 20.82
C GLN A 835 41.73 -5.85 22.19
N ASP A 836 40.93 -6.50 23.03
CA ASP A 836 40.54 -6.02 24.35
C ASP A 836 41.78 -5.86 25.26
N LYS A 837 42.66 -6.86 25.27
CA LYS A 837 43.92 -6.82 26.01
C LYS A 837 44.86 -5.73 25.50
N THR A 838 44.97 -5.55 24.17
CA THR A 838 45.79 -4.49 23.58
C THR A 838 45.26 -3.10 23.97
N ASN A 839 43.95 -2.87 23.87
CA ASN A 839 43.35 -1.58 24.24
C ASN A 839 43.51 -1.28 25.73
N ASN A 840 43.29 -2.26 26.60
CA ASN A 840 43.50 -2.12 28.04
C ASN A 840 44.95 -1.75 28.37
N VAL A 841 45.93 -2.42 27.73
CA VAL A 841 47.34 -2.07 27.92
C VAL A 841 47.66 -0.69 27.36
N ILE A 842 47.10 -0.27 26.22
CA ILE A 842 47.31 1.08 25.68
C ILE A 842 46.81 2.14 26.66
N ASP A 843 45.64 1.95 27.26
CA ASP A 843 45.10 2.92 28.21
C ASP A 843 45.89 2.94 29.53
N LEU A 844 46.28 1.77 30.05
CA LEU A 844 47.17 1.68 31.22
C LEU A 844 48.55 2.30 30.92
N TYR A 845 49.12 2.02 29.75
CA TYR A 845 50.39 2.58 29.30
C TYR A 845 50.32 4.10 29.16
N ARG A 846 49.24 4.64 28.60
CA ARG A 846 49.03 6.10 28.51
C ARG A 846 48.91 6.74 29.89
N ASN A 847 48.20 6.09 30.82
CA ASN A 847 48.09 6.57 32.20
C ASN A 847 49.43 6.54 32.92
N ILE A 848 50.23 5.49 32.71
CA ILE A 848 51.58 5.37 33.26
C ILE A 848 52.48 6.46 32.66
N LEU A 849 52.49 6.66 31.34
CA LEU A 849 53.27 7.71 30.70
C LEU A 849 52.88 9.11 31.18
N ARG A 850 51.59 9.40 31.33
CA ARG A 850 51.13 10.67 31.92
C ARG A 850 51.60 10.83 33.35
N ALA A 851 51.47 9.81 34.19
CA ALA A 851 51.98 9.86 35.56
C ALA A 851 53.50 10.06 35.60
N VAL A 852 54.24 9.48 34.64
CA VAL A 852 55.69 9.68 34.49
C VAL A 852 56.05 11.09 33.99
N GLU A 853 55.25 11.67 33.09
CA GLU A 853 55.39 13.07 32.68
C GLU A 853 55.04 14.03 33.82
N ASP A 854 53.99 13.74 34.58
CA ASP A 854 53.58 14.50 35.76
C ASP A 854 54.68 14.49 36.85
N LEU A 855 55.47 13.41 36.98
CA LEU A 855 56.65 13.39 37.85
C LEU A 855 57.68 14.47 37.48
N ALA A 856 57.73 14.92 36.22
CA ALA A 856 58.62 16.00 35.80
C ALA A 856 58.09 17.41 36.17
N THR A 857 56.79 17.58 36.37
CA THR A 857 56.14 18.90 36.60
C THR A 857 55.58 19.07 38.03
N CYS A 858 55.49 17.97 38.79
CA CYS A 858 54.94 17.90 40.13
C CYS A 858 55.65 18.83 41.13
N PRO A 859 54.94 19.49 42.08
CA PRO A 859 55.59 20.24 43.16
C PRO A 859 56.58 19.37 43.93
N TYR A 860 57.70 19.95 44.34
CA TYR A 860 58.79 19.23 45.01
C TYR A 860 58.43 18.89 46.47
N THR A 861 57.51 17.94 46.67
CA THR A 861 57.09 17.43 47.98
C THR A 861 57.07 15.90 47.97
N SER A 862 57.36 15.30 49.13
CA SER A 862 57.43 13.84 49.26
C SER A 862 56.08 13.18 49.02
N GLU A 863 54.99 13.82 49.45
CA GLU A 863 53.62 13.30 49.30
C GLU A 863 53.22 13.23 47.82
N ALA A 864 53.49 14.29 47.06
CA ALA A 864 53.06 14.36 45.66
C ALA A 864 53.84 13.38 44.76
N PHE A 865 55.14 13.20 45.00
CA PHE A 865 55.92 12.14 44.33
C PHE A 865 55.46 10.73 44.73
N SER A 866 55.18 10.50 46.02
CA SER A 866 54.70 9.19 46.52
C SER A 866 53.33 8.84 45.93
N ASP A 867 52.41 9.79 45.83
CA ASP A 867 51.08 9.58 45.24
C ASP A 867 51.17 9.21 43.75
N LEU A 868 52.06 9.86 42.99
CA LEU A 868 52.28 9.55 41.57
C LEU A 868 52.95 8.19 41.38
N LEU A 869 53.98 7.86 42.16
CA LEU A 869 54.59 6.52 42.14
C LEU A 869 53.60 5.44 42.60
N GLY A 870 52.74 5.73 43.57
CA GLY A 870 51.66 4.85 44.01
C GLY A 870 50.63 4.58 42.91
N LYS A 871 50.26 5.60 42.10
CA LYS A 871 49.40 5.43 40.92
C LYS A 871 50.07 4.56 39.85
N ILE A 872 51.37 4.76 39.61
CA ILE A 872 52.14 3.94 38.66
C ILE A 872 52.20 2.47 39.15
N GLN A 873 52.49 2.26 40.43
CA GLN A 873 52.52 0.92 41.03
C GLN A 873 51.14 0.23 40.98
N ALA A 874 50.06 0.94 41.28
CA ALA A 874 48.70 0.39 41.18
C ALA A 874 48.35 -0.02 39.73
N ALA A 875 48.82 0.72 38.74
CA ALA A 875 48.67 0.36 37.33
C ALA A 875 49.48 -0.89 36.97
N ILE A 876 50.70 -1.04 37.51
CA ILE A 876 51.55 -2.23 37.32
C ILE A 876 50.96 -3.46 38.03
N ASP A 877 50.43 -3.30 39.24
CA ASP A 877 49.77 -4.37 39.99
C ASP A 877 48.54 -4.88 39.22
N ARG A 878 47.81 -3.98 38.55
CA ARG A 878 46.71 -4.34 37.65
C ARG A 878 47.18 -5.10 36.41
N LEU A 879 48.30 -4.70 35.81
CA LEU A 879 48.91 -5.46 34.70
C LEU A 879 49.35 -6.86 35.15
N ASN A 880 49.86 -7.01 36.38
CA ASN A 880 50.26 -8.31 36.92
C ASN A 880 49.04 -9.24 37.15
N LEU A 881 47.96 -8.71 37.72
CA LEU A 881 46.69 -9.46 37.90
C LEU A 881 46.08 -9.92 36.58
N GLU A 882 46.27 -9.15 35.50
CA GLU A 882 45.75 -9.48 34.17
C GLU A 882 46.63 -10.48 33.38
N GLY A 883 47.79 -10.86 33.92
CA GLY A 883 48.66 -11.91 33.40
C GLY A 883 49.38 -11.57 32.09
N TYR A 884 49.93 -10.36 31.95
CA TYR A 884 50.72 -10.01 30.76
C TYR A 884 52.12 -10.64 30.78
N ALA A 885 52.59 -11.08 29.62
CA ALA A 885 53.91 -11.67 29.46
C ALA A 885 55.01 -10.61 29.60
N ASN A 886 56.20 -11.02 30.06
CA ASN A 886 57.42 -10.18 30.09
C ASN A 886 57.32 -8.87 30.91
N LEU A 887 56.38 -8.78 31.86
CA LEU A 887 56.18 -7.58 32.69
C LEU A 887 57.47 -7.15 33.44
N GLY A 888 58.29 -8.11 33.89
CA GLY A 888 59.51 -7.82 34.64
C GLY A 888 60.54 -6.97 33.87
N HIS A 889 60.75 -7.27 32.59
CA HIS A 889 61.65 -6.49 31.74
C HIS A 889 61.09 -5.10 31.43
N TRP A 890 59.79 -5.04 31.15
CA TRP A 890 59.10 -3.78 30.86
C TRP A 890 59.10 -2.81 32.06
N VAL A 891 58.88 -3.33 33.28
CA VAL A 891 58.95 -2.52 34.51
C VAL A 891 60.37 -2.02 34.78
N ALA A 892 61.41 -2.80 34.45
CA ALA A 892 62.80 -2.36 34.61
C ALA A 892 63.15 -1.18 33.69
N ASP A 893 62.68 -1.20 32.44
CA ASP A 893 62.86 -0.07 31.51
C ASP A 893 62.08 1.18 31.95
N LEU A 894 60.86 1.00 32.46
CA LEU A 894 60.05 2.08 33.01
C LEU A 894 60.74 2.72 34.23
N ASP A 895 61.26 1.91 35.14
CA ASP A 895 61.95 2.38 36.33
C ASP A 895 63.24 3.14 35.98
N LYS A 896 64.02 2.67 35.00
CA LYS A 896 65.18 3.40 34.49
C LYS A 896 64.80 4.78 33.93
N ARG A 897 63.63 4.91 33.30
CA ARG A 897 63.12 6.19 32.79
C ARG A 897 62.73 7.13 33.94
N ILE A 898 62.12 6.59 35.00
CA ILE A 898 61.76 7.34 36.20
C ILE A 898 63.01 7.81 36.95
N GLU A 899 64.03 6.96 37.07
CA GLU A 899 65.35 7.34 37.62
C GLU A 899 65.93 8.56 36.90
N GLY A 900 65.86 8.59 35.56
CA GLY A 900 66.36 9.70 34.75
C GLY A 900 65.65 11.03 35.02
N ILE A 901 64.32 11.00 35.18
CA ILE A 901 63.51 12.20 35.48
C ILE A 901 63.79 12.69 36.90
N LEU A 902 63.83 11.79 37.88
CA LEU A 902 64.13 12.14 39.27
C LEU A 902 65.53 12.75 39.42
N LEU A 903 66.52 12.26 38.66
CA LEU A 903 67.87 12.83 38.62
C LEU A 903 67.85 14.27 38.08
N GLN A 904 67.13 14.53 37.00
CA GLN A 904 67.00 15.89 36.44
C GLN A 904 66.31 16.86 37.43
N ARG A 905 65.23 16.42 38.09
CA ARG A 905 64.53 17.23 39.11
C ARG A 905 65.43 17.53 40.30
N LEU A 906 66.17 16.53 40.77
CA LEU A 906 67.12 16.68 41.88
C LEU A 906 68.26 17.66 41.51
N GLY A 907 68.79 17.58 40.29
CA GLY A 907 69.79 18.53 39.78
C GLY A 907 69.26 19.97 39.70
N TYR A 908 68.02 20.16 39.22
CA TYR A 908 67.38 21.48 39.16
C TYR A 908 67.17 22.09 40.55
N ILE A 909 66.69 21.32 41.53
CA ILE A 909 66.48 21.81 42.90
C ILE A 909 67.80 22.21 43.56
N ILE A 910 68.89 21.45 43.33
CA ILE A 910 70.21 21.84 43.83
C ILE A 910 70.62 23.20 43.26
N GLN A 911 70.35 23.46 41.98
CA GLN A 911 70.64 24.75 41.35
C GLN A 911 69.78 25.89 41.91
N VAL A 912 68.48 25.67 42.08
CA VAL A 912 67.55 26.66 42.67
C VAL A 912 67.94 26.98 44.12
N TRP A 913 68.33 25.96 44.89
CA TRP A 913 68.83 26.11 46.26
C TRP A 913 70.09 26.98 46.29
N CYS A 914 71.05 26.73 45.37
CA CYS A 914 72.23 27.58 45.24
C CYS A 914 71.89 29.04 44.89
N SER A 915 70.90 29.29 44.02
CA SER A 915 70.52 30.66 43.65
C SER A 915 69.82 31.42 44.77
N GLU A 916 68.91 30.77 45.53
CA GLU A 916 68.25 31.40 46.67
C GLU A 916 69.23 31.63 47.83
N PHE A 917 70.21 30.74 48.03
CA PHE A 917 71.24 30.92 49.06
C PHE A 917 72.18 32.11 48.78
N ASP A 918 72.39 32.49 47.52
CA ASP A 918 73.26 33.60 47.16
C ASP A 918 72.55 34.97 47.13
N ARG A 919 71.20 34.98 47.09
CA ARG A 919 70.40 36.20 47.00
C ARG A 919 70.63 37.13 48.21
N THR A 920 71.05 38.36 47.97
CA THR A 920 71.19 39.45 48.96
C THR A 920 70.03 40.42 48.77
N ASP A 921 69.19 40.64 49.79
CA ASP A 921 68.06 41.57 49.71
C ASP A 921 68.57 43.03 49.59
N ASP A 922 68.48 43.62 48.39
CA ASP A 922 68.57 45.07 48.17
C ASP A 922 67.25 45.74 48.63
N VAL A 923 67.38 46.82 49.42
CA VAL A 923 66.34 47.42 50.26
C VAL A 923 65.31 48.30 49.50
N ASP A 924 65.06 48.11 48.19
CA ASP A 924 64.20 49.05 47.43
C ASP A 924 63.18 48.43 46.45
N ALA A 925 62.24 47.64 46.98
CA ALA A 925 60.95 47.41 46.33
C ALA A 925 59.83 47.26 47.36
N ARG A 926 59.45 48.40 47.97
CA ARG A 926 58.19 48.49 48.73
C ARG A 926 57.00 48.20 47.81
N ARG A 927 56.09 47.39 48.36
CA ARG A 927 54.70 47.19 47.97
C ARG A 927 54.08 48.44 47.32
N ASP A 928 53.47 48.26 46.15
CA ASP A 928 52.19 48.89 45.86
C ASP A 928 51.26 47.94 45.07
N PRO A 929 49.93 48.02 45.27
CA PRO A 929 48.95 47.04 44.80
C PRO A 929 48.17 47.49 43.55
N LEU A 930 47.79 46.50 42.71
CA LEU A 930 46.69 46.48 41.73
C LEU A 930 46.83 47.38 40.46
N PRO A 931 46.29 46.95 39.29
CA PRO A 931 44.86 47.16 39.04
C PRO A 931 44.15 45.98 38.34
N LEU A 932 42.90 45.72 38.76
CA LEU A 932 41.88 45.20 37.84
C LEU A 932 41.64 46.24 36.74
N ARG A 933 41.79 45.88 35.46
CA ARG A 933 40.96 46.46 34.40
C ARG A 933 40.81 45.56 33.18
N ASP A 934 39.59 45.62 32.66
CA ASP A 934 38.91 44.76 31.70
C ASP A 934 39.55 44.55 30.32
N ILE A 935 39.31 43.34 29.83
CA ILE A 935 38.72 42.99 28.53
C ILE A 935 38.83 44.07 27.44
N THR A 936 39.61 43.81 26.39
CA THR A 936 39.17 43.96 24.98
C THR A 936 40.18 43.39 23.98
N ASN A 937 39.67 42.56 23.06
CA ASN A 937 40.15 42.29 21.69
C ASN A 937 41.57 41.73 21.48
N LYS A 938 41.72 40.44 21.15
CA LYS A 938 41.48 39.73 19.86
C LYS A 938 42.77 39.54 19.04
N ARG A 939 43.15 38.27 18.95
CA ARG A 939 43.57 37.54 17.72
C ARG A 939 44.82 38.05 16.96
N ARG A 940 45.92 37.29 17.04
CA ARG A 940 46.35 36.28 16.04
C ARG A 940 47.81 35.85 16.27
N ALA A 941 48.04 34.57 15.97
CA ALA A 941 49.30 33.93 15.59
C ALA A 941 50.29 33.50 16.69
N GLY A 942 50.75 32.25 16.56
CA GLY A 942 52.05 31.79 17.05
C GLY A 942 52.03 31.00 18.36
N LYS A 943 51.57 29.74 18.33
CA LYS A 943 51.75 28.80 19.45
C LYS A 943 53.20 28.28 19.44
N GLY A 944 54.14 29.17 19.76
CA GLY A 944 55.50 28.85 20.21
C GLY A 944 55.49 28.54 21.71
N GLY A 945 56.50 27.78 22.14
CA GLY A 945 56.64 27.24 23.49
C GLY A 945 56.38 28.27 24.58
N LYS A 946 55.39 27.97 25.42
CA LYS A 946 55.34 28.48 26.78
C LYS A 946 56.38 27.68 27.56
N GLU A 947 57.50 28.30 27.88
CA GLU A 947 58.22 27.97 29.10
C GLU A 947 57.27 28.20 30.26
N GLU A 948 56.66 27.12 30.75
CA GLU A 948 56.06 27.07 32.07
C GLU A 948 57.18 27.39 33.06
N ARG A 949 57.19 28.64 33.55
CA ARG A 949 57.86 28.95 34.80
C ARG A 949 57.20 28.10 35.88
N VAL A 950 57.90 27.01 36.22
CA VAL A 950 57.55 26.05 37.25
C VAL A 950 57.15 26.81 38.52
N ALA A 951 56.02 26.42 39.11
CA ALA A 951 55.54 26.91 40.39
C ALA A 951 56.41 26.37 41.55
N GLU A 952 57.71 26.65 41.52
CA GLU A 952 58.68 26.39 42.59
C GLU A 952 59.01 27.69 43.36
N GLY A 953 58.06 28.62 43.43
CA GLY A 953 58.18 29.91 44.11
C GLY A 953 58.12 29.86 45.64
N ASN A 954 58.32 28.70 46.28
CA ASN A 954 58.23 28.56 47.75
C ASN A 954 59.51 27.98 48.39
N MET A 955 60.64 27.86 47.68
CA MET A 955 61.90 27.52 48.36
C MET A 955 62.46 28.77 49.04
N THR A 956 62.07 28.98 50.29
CA THR A 956 62.62 30.05 51.15
C THR A 956 63.59 29.44 52.16
N VAL A 957 64.85 29.87 52.11
CA VAL A 957 65.83 29.54 53.14
C VAL A 957 65.56 30.46 54.32
N LYS A 958 65.28 29.91 55.50
CA LYS A 958 64.94 30.71 56.69
C LYS A 958 66.16 31.54 57.11
N PRO A 959 66.07 32.88 57.18
CA PRO A 959 67.20 33.71 57.60
C PRO A 959 67.51 33.47 59.08
N ILE A 960 68.81 33.45 59.40
CA ILE A 960 69.30 33.30 60.78
C ILE A 960 69.75 34.68 61.28
N VAL A 961 69.26 35.09 62.44
CA VAL A 961 69.68 36.34 63.09
C VAL A 961 70.77 36.02 64.12
N HIS A 962 71.91 36.67 64.01
CA HIS A 962 73.01 36.63 64.97
C HIS A 962 73.09 37.99 65.67
N GLU A 963 73.09 38.00 66.98
CA GLU A 963 73.25 39.22 67.77
C GLU A 963 74.68 39.27 68.35
N ILE A 964 75.36 40.41 68.18
CA ILE A 964 76.62 40.66 68.89
C ILE A 964 76.26 41.17 70.29
N ARG A 965 76.69 40.48 71.34
CA ARG A 965 76.41 40.84 72.75
C ARG A 965 77.70 41.01 73.54
N ILE A 966 77.66 41.85 74.58
CA ILE A 966 78.75 42.01 75.56
C ILE A 966 78.30 41.45 76.91
N GLN A 967 78.97 40.41 77.41
CA GLN A 967 78.79 39.87 78.76
C GLN A 967 80.16 39.77 79.44
N ASN A 968 80.25 40.21 80.70
CA ASN A 968 81.52 40.25 81.46
C ASN A 968 82.68 40.92 80.71
N GLN A 969 82.39 42.02 80.00
CA GLN A 969 83.37 42.76 79.19
C GLN A 969 83.95 41.99 78.00
N VAL A 970 83.37 40.85 77.62
CA VAL A 970 83.74 40.08 76.42
C VAL A 970 82.66 40.23 75.34
N ILE A 971 83.06 40.57 74.11
CA ILE A 971 82.21 40.58 72.92
C ILE A 971 82.09 39.14 72.38
N PHE A 972 80.87 38.63 72.24
CA PHE A 972 80.62 37.34 71.58
C PHE A 972 79.32 37.38 70.74
N LEU A 973 79.18 36.40 69.85
CA LEU A 973 78.05 36.26 68.93
C LEU A 973 77.07 35.22 69.47
N ASP A 974 75.78 35.56 69.52
CA ASP A 974 74.69 34.68 69.97
C ASP A 974 73.59 34.63 68.89
N PRO A 975 73.29 33.47 68.26
CA PRO A 975 73.96 32.16 68.33
C PRO A 975 75.36 32.13 67.67
N PRO A 976 76.20 31.09 67.91
CA PRO A 976 77.52 30.98 67.29
C PRO A 976 77.46 30.67 65.79
N ILE A 977 78.55 30.94 65.06
CA ILE A 977 78.64 30.80 63.60
C ILE A 977 78.46 29.33 63.17
N GLU A 978 78.91 28.38 63.99
CA GLU A 978 78.80 26.94 63.76
C GLU A 978 77.33 26.47 63.73
N TYR A 979 76.45 27.15 64.46
CA TYR A 979 75.02 26.86 64.45
C TYR A 979 74.39 27.18 63.09
N ALA A 980 74.83 28.27 62.44
CA ALA A 980 74.38 28.61 61.09
C ALA A 980 74.82 27.56 60.07
N ARG A 981 76.10 27.13 60.12
CA ARG A 981 76.64 26.07 59.27
C ARG A 981 75.85 24.76 59.40
N ALA A 982 75.61 24.29 60.62
CA ALA A 982 74.87 23.06 60.87
C ALA A 982 73.42 23.15 60.39
N THR A 983 72.78 24.31 60.57
CA THR A 983 71.39 24.54 60.14
C THR A 983 71.26 24.58 58.62
N TRP A 984 72.19 25.24 57.90
CA TRP A 984 72.18 25.29 56.44
C TRP A 984 72.42 23.91 55.81
N ILE A 985 73.35 23.12 56.36
CA ILE A 985 73.58 21.74 55.91
C ILE A 985 72.34 20.87 56.16
N LYS A 986 71.70 21.01 57.32
CA LYS A 986 70.46 20.28 57.64
C LYS A 986 69.34 20.62 56.67
N GLN A 987 69.13 21.90 56.36
CA GLN A 987 68.13 22.34 55.39
C GLN A 987 68.42 21.76 53.99
N LEU A 988 69.68 21.75 53.53
CA LEU A 988 70.05 21.12 52.26
C LEU A 988 69.74 19.62 52.25
N HIS A 989 70.08 18.89 53.33
CA HIS A 989 69.78 17.47 53.45
C HIS A 989 68.27 17.16 53.47
N ASP A 990 67.46 18.01 54.11
CA ASP A 990 66.00 17.84 54.13
C ASP A 990 65.40 17.93 52.72
N TRP A 991 65.91 18.85 51.88
CA TRP A 991 65.51 18.98 50.47
C TRP A 991 66.01 17.83 49.58
N LEU A 992 67.25 17.37 49.76
CA LEU A 992 67.76 16.18 49.04
C LEU A 992 67.01 14.90 49.45
N GLY A 993 66.64 14.81 50.72
CA GLY A 993 65.92 13.68 51.30
C GLY A 993 64.49 13.51 50.80
N VAL A 994 63.89 14.51 50.13
CA VAL A 994 62.54 14.39 49.55
C VAL A 994 62.51 13.36 48.43
N ILE A 995 63.51 13.34 47.53
CA ILE A 995 63.58 12.38 46.42
C ILE A 995 64.25 11.06 46.87
N CYS A 996 65.32 11.14 47.66
CA CYS A 996 66.12 9.97 48.01
C CYS A 996 65.37 8.96 48.91
N ARG A 997 64.35 9.40 49.66
CA ARG A 997 63.54 8.56 50.54
C ARG A 997 62.34 7.88 49.84
N LEU A 998 62.13 8.14 48.55
CA LEU A 998 61.03 7.53 47.78
C LEU A 998 61.29 6.03 47.54
N THR A 999 60.22 5.24 47.59
CA THR A 999 60.26 3.79 47.33
C THR A 999 60.29 3.48 45.83
N ARG A 1000 61.13 2.52 45.43
CA ARG A 1000 61.28 2.09 44.04
C ARG A 1000 60.09 1.22 43.58
N ILE A 1001 59.77 1.28 42.29
CA ILE A 1001 58.69 0.50 41.67
C ILE A 1001 59.10 -0.98 41.56
N GLN A 1002 58.15 -1.88 41.80
CA GLN A 1002 58.39 -3.34 41.81
C GLN A 1002 57.41 -4.07 40.88
N SER A 1003 57.90 -5.10 40.18
CA SER A 1003 57.08 -5.93 39.28
C SER A 1003 56.34 -7.08 39.98
N SER A 1004 56.87 -7.57 41.11
CA SER A 1004 56.45 -8.85 41.73
C SER A 1004 56.00 -8.73 43.20
N ARG A 1005 55.21 -7.70 43.54
CA ARG A 1005 54.72 -7.50 44.92
C ARG A 1005 53.94 -8.70 45.49
N TYR A 1006 53.22 -9.42 44.64
CA TYR A 1006 52.45 -10.62 45.03
C TYR A 1006 53.32 -11.86 45.27
N GLU A 1007 54.51 -11.96 44.66
CA GLU A 1007 55.42 -13.10 44.82
C GLU A 1007 56.35 -12.92 46.03
N ILE A 1008 56.76 -11.67 46.31
CA ILE A 1008 57.65 -11.33 47.44
C ILE A 1008 56.99 -11.66 48.80
N GLY A 1009 55.66 -11.58 48.90
CA GLY A 1009 54.93 -11.97 50.12
C GLY A 1009 54.96 -13.48 50.44
N LEU A 1010 55.27 -14.32 49.44
CA LEU A 1010 55.33 -15.78 49.57
C LEU A 1010 56.78 -16.33 49.64
N GLN A 1011 57.78 -15.56 49.24
CA GLN A 1011 59.20 -15.96 49.25
C GLN A 1011 59.99 -15.30 50.39
N MET A 1012 59.82 -15.80 51.63
CA MET A 1012 60.79 -15.57 52.72
C MET A 1012 62.02 -16.48 52.55
N GLN A 1013 62.86 -16.27 51.53
CA GLN A 1013 64.27 -16.71 51.45
C GLN A 1013 64.74 -16.63 49.99
N GLY A 1014 65.34 -15.49 49.63
CA GLY A 1014 65.86 -15.26 48.28
C GLY A 1014 66.48 -13.87 48.18
N THR A 1015 67.52 -13.63 48.96
CA THR A 1015 68.23 -12.36 49.05
C THR A 1015 68.93 -12.03 47.74
N GLN A 1016 68.25 -11.33 46.84
CA GLN A 1016 68.90 -10.27 46.05
C GLN A 1016 68.55 -8.96 46.73
N VAL A 1017 69.57 -8.22 47.17
CA VAL A 1017 69.43 -6.89 47.75
C VAL A 1017 68.94 -5.95 46.65
N SER A 1018 67.63 -5.95 46.40
CA SER A 1018 67.00 -4.96 45.52
C SER A 1018 67.00 -3.63 46.28
N GLU A 1019 67.63 -2.60 45.71
CA GLU A 1019 67.59 -1.25 46.27
C GLU A 1019 66.13 -0.80 46.42
N THR A 1020 65.65 -0.69 47.66
CA THR A 1020 64.25 -0.37 47.96
C THR A 1020 63.94 1.12 47.81
N THR A 1021 64.97 1.97 47.80
CA THR A 1021 64.87 3.43 47.78
C THR A 1021 65.76 4.04 46.72
N TYR A 1022 65.38 5.21 46.20
CA TYR A 1022 66.16 5.98 45.21
C TYR A 1022 67.44 6.65 45.78
N THR A 1023 68.00 6.12 46.87
CA THR A 1023 69.24 6.62 47.51
C THR A 1023 70.46 6.51 46.58
N SER A 1024 70.46 5.53 45.67
CA SER A 1024 71.54 5.34 44.70
C SER A 1024 71.63 6.48 43.66
N LEU A 1025 70.59 7.30 43.49
CA LEU A 1025 70.62 8.47 42.58
C LEU A 1025 71.74 9.47 42.93
N LEU A 1026 72.09 9.62 44.22
CA LEU A 1026 73.17 10.52 44.66
C LEU A 1026 74.55 10.08 44.14
N THR A 1027 74.74 8.77 43.90
CA THR A 1027 76.01 8.23 43.37
C THR A 1027 76.16 8.41 41.86
N ARG A 1028 75.09 8.81 41.15
CA ARG A 1028 75.09 9.00 39.70
C ARG A 1028 75.40 10.44 39.25
N PHE A 1029 75.53 11.39 40.18
CA PHE A 1029 76.03 12.73 39.84
C PHE A 1029 77.55 12.68 39.62
N SER A 1030 77.99 12.81 38.38
CA SER A 1030 79.41 12.93 38.01
C SER A 1030 79.95 14.36 38.09
N ASP A 1031 79.04 15.34 38.17
CA ASP A 1031 79.37 16.75 38.07
C ASP A 1031 79.44 17.38 39.47
N ASN A 1032 80.30 18.39 39.68
CA ASN A 1032 80.50 19.14 40.94
C ASN A 1032 79.24 19.87 41.46
N THR A 1033 78.05 19.52 40.98
CA THR A 1033 76.73 20.01 41.37
C THR A 1033 76.46 19.81 42.86
N LEU A 1034 76.91 18.69 43.46
CA LEU A 1034 76.79 18.48 44.91
C LEU A 1034 77.82 19.27 45.71
N GLU A 1035 79.02 19.51 45.16
CA GLU A 1035 80.08 20.28 45.83
C GLU A 1035 79.73 21.78 45.93
N ARG A 1036 79.02 22.31 44.93
CA ARG A 1036 78.67 23.73 44.83
C ARG A 1036 77.86 24.26 46.04
N PRO A 1037 76.73 23.66 46.47
CA PRO A 1037 76.02 24.05 47.69
C PRO A 1037 76.91 24.14 48.93
N PHE A 1038 77.75 23.12 49.15
CA PHE A 1038 78.64 23.09 50.31
C PHE A 1038 79.72 24.18 50.22
N SER A 1039 80.29 24.42 49.04
CA SER A 1039 81.27 25.50 48.83
C SER A 1039 80.67 26.90 49.10
N LEU A 1040 79.41 27.12 48.72
CA LEU A 1040 78.70 28.38 48.97
C LEU A 1040 78.43 28.59 50.46
N ILE A 1041 78.04 27.51 51.17
CA ILE A 1041 77.88 27.53 52.63
C ILE A 1041 79.21 27.95 53.29
N GLU A 1042 80.31 27.29 52.94
CA GLU A 1042 81.64 27.62 53.50
C GLU A 1042 82.05 29.07 53.19
N LEU A 1043 81.79 29.57 51.98
CA LEU A 1043 82.10 30.93 51.60
C LEU A 1043 81.32 31.97 52.43
N LYS A 1044 80.02 31.75 52.67
CA LYS A 1044 79.21 32.66 53.50
C LYS A 1044 79.60 32.59 54.98
N VAL A 1045 79.92 31.39 55.49
CA VAL A 1045 80.48 31.21 56.84
C VAL A 1045 81.79 31.99 56.98
N GLN A 1046 82.69 31.92 55.98
CA GLN A 1046 83.95 32.65 56.01
C GLN A 1046 83.73 34.18 55.99
N LYS A 1047 82.84 34.68 55.13
CA LYS A 1047 82.47 36.11 55.11
C LYS A 1047 81.91 36.58 56.46
N LEU A 1048 81.06 35.78 57.09
CA LEU A 1048 80.51 36.08 58.42
C LEU A 1048 81.62 36.07 59.48
N LYS A 1049 82.53 35.10 59.44
CA LYS A 1049 83.68 35.00 60.34
C LYS A 1049 84.61 36.21 60.21
N ASP A 1050 84.91 36.64 58.99
CA ASP A 1050 85.74 37.82 58.72
C ASP A 1050 85.08 39.11 59.23
N TYR A 1051 83.75 39.22 59.11
CA TYR A 1051 82.99 40.36 59.63
C TYR A 1051 82.96 40.37 61.17
N VAL A 1052 82.66 39.24 61.80
CA VAL A 1052 82.64 39.10 63.26
C VAL A 1052 84.05 39.29 63.84
N ALA A 1053 85.10 38.88 63.13
CA ALA A 1053 86.49 39.12 63.55
C ALA A 1053 86.81 40.62 63.66
N LYS A 1054 86.27 41.48 62.78
CA LYS A 1054 86.42 42.95 62.92
C LYS A 1054 85.79 43.45 64.21
N TRP A 1055 84.65 42.90 64.62
CA TRP A 1055 84.00 43.24 65.87
C TRP A 1055 84.76 42.72 67.10
N LEU A 1056 85.31 41.50 67.01
CA LEU A 1056 86.15 40.93 68.06
C LEU A 1056 87.49 41.68 68.24
N GLN A 1057 88.04 42.33 67.21
CA GLN A 1057 89.23 43.18 67.37
C GLN A 1057 88.99 44.31 68.38
N PHE A 1058 87.75 44.80 68.52
CA PHE A 1058 87.43 45.82 69.52
C PHE A 1058 87.50 45.31 70.96
N GLN A 1059 87.55 44.00 71.18
CA GLN A 1059 87.78 43.42 72.52
C GLN A 1059 89.06 43.98 73.16
N SER A 1060 90.11 44.22 72.36
CA SER A 1060 91.38 44.74 72.88
C SER A 1060 91.26 46.12 73.56
N LEU A 1061 90.20 46.89 73.28
CA LEU A 1061 89.97 48.20 73.93
C LEU A 1061 89.62 48.09 75.41
N TRP A 1062 89.05 46.97 75.83
CA TRP A 1062 88.77 46.68 77.23
C TRP A 1062 89.98 46.05 77.93
N ASP A 1063 90.82 45.34 77.18
CA ASP A 1063 91.99 44.62 77.70
C ASP A 1063 93.28 45.47 77.75
N LEU A 1064 93.31 46.63 77.09
CA LEU A 1064 94.45 47.56 77.13
C LEU A 1064 94.56 48.25 78.48
N GLU A 1065 95.71 48.12 79.14
CA GLU A 1065 96.05 48.92 80.33
C GLU A 1065 96.64 50.27 79.91
N ALA A 1066 96.10 51.36 80.47
CA ALA A 1066 96.51 52.73 80.15
C ALA A 1066 98.01 52.96 80.40
N GLU A 1067 98.56 52.39 81.48
CA GLU A 1067 99.99 52.53 81.83
C GLU A 1067 100.93 51.92 80.80
N TYR A 1068 100.58 50.79 80.20
CA TYR A 1068 101.40 50.13 79.19
C TYR A 1068 101.50 50.96 77.90
N VAL A 1069 100.38 51.56 77.48
CA VAL A 1069 100.33 52.48 76.33
C VAL A 1069 101.15 53.73 76.61
N PHE A 1070 101.03 54.31 77.81
CA PHE A 1070 101.79 55.49 78.19
C PHE A 1070 103.30 55.24 78.29
N ASN A 1071 103.72 54.08 78.80
CA ASN A 1071 105.14 53.71 78.88
C ASN A 1071 105.77 53.56 77.49
N ARG A 1072 105.02 53.04 76.52
CA ARG A 1072 105.52 52.85 75.14
C ARG A 1072 105.62 54.15 74.35
N LEU A 1073 104.75 55.12 74.63
CA LEU A 1073 104.78 56.43 73.97
C LEU A 1073 105.91 57.34 74.49
N GLY A 1074 106.42 57.09 75.70
CA GLY A 1074 107.55 57.80 76.31
C GLY A 1074 107.36 59.33 76.33
N ASP A 1075 108.47 60.07 76.31
CA ASP A 1075 108.49 61.55 76.31
C ASP A 1075 108.46 62.16 74.89
N SER A 1076 108.35 61.33 73.84
CA SER A 1076 108.36 61.80 72.45
C SER A 1076 106.98 62.31 72.02
N LEU A 1077 106.80 63.62 71.99
CA LEU A 1077 105.55 64.29 71.61
C LEU A 1077 104.98 63.88 70.23
N ALA A 1078 105.84 63.49 69.27
CA ALA A 1078 105.40 63.09 67.92
C ALA A 1078 104.57 61.79 67.91
N HIS A 1079 104.95 60.81 68.74
CA HIS A 1079 104.26 59.52 68.81
C HIS A 1079 102.86 59.65 69.44
N TRP A 1080 102.71 60.55 70.42
CA TRP A 1080 101.41 60.88 71.01
C TRP A 1080 100.44 61.52 70.00
N GLN A 1081 100.94 62.41 69.15
CA GLN A 1081 100.13 63.03 68.10
C GLN A 1081 99.70 62.01 67.03
N GLN A 1082 100.59 61.09 66.65
CA GLN A 1082 100.26 60.01 65.73
C GLN A 1082 99.13 59.12 66.30
N LEU A 1083 99.22 58.72 67.57
CA LEU A 1083 98.19 57.89 68.22
C LEU A 1083 96.82 58.59 68.25
N LEU A 1084 96.76 59.89 68.56
CA LEU A 1084 95.51 60.66 68.54
C LEU A 1084 94.89 60.72 67.13
N THR A 1085 95.73 60.74 66.09
CA THR A 1085 95.28 60.74 64.69
C THR A 1085 94.72 59.36 64.29
N GLU A 1086 95.35 58.27 64.75
CA GLU A 1086 94.88 56.90 64.52
C GLU A 1086 93.56 56.59 65.26
N ILE A 1087 93.38 57.08 66.49
CA ILE A 1087 92.11 56.98 67.23
C ILE A 1087 90.99 57.71 66.47
N LYS A 1088 91.27 58.89 65.91
CA LYS A 1088 90.28 59.64 65.11
C LYS A 1088 89.88 58.89 63.84
N LYS A 1089 90.83 58.23 63.16
CA LYS A 1089 90.59 57.46 61.93
C LYS A 1089 89.78 56.19 62.20
N THR A 1090 90.03 55.50 63.31
CA THR A 1090 89.28 54.30 63.70
C THR A 1090 87.85 54.63 64.12
N ARG A 1091 87.62 55.73 64.84
CA ARG A 1091 86.26 56.22 65.18
C ARG A 1091 85.38 56.50 63.94
N ALA A 1092 85.95 57.02 62.86
CA ALA A 1092 85.21 57.33 61.64
C ALA A 1092 84.58 56.10 60.95
N THR A 1093 85.05 54.87 61.24
CA THR A 1093 84.49 53.64 60.66
C THR A 1093 83.17 53.18 61.28
N PHE A 1094 82.71 53.86 62.34
CA PHE A 1094 81.63 53.39 63.20
C PHE A 1094 80.49 54.40 63.40
N ASP A 1095 80.74 55.66 63.05
CA ASP A 1095 79.78 56.77 63.17
C ASP A 1095 78.78 56.75 61.99
N THR A 1096 78.16 55.59 61.76
CA THR A 1096 77.10 55.33 60.78
C THR A 1096 75.80 54.99 61.51
N SER A 1097 74.66 55.45 60.97
CA SER A 1097 73.34 55.31 61.58
C SER A 1097 72.72 53.91 61.47
N GLU A 1098 73.43 52.92 60.93
CA GLU A 1098 72.94 51.56 60.73
C GLU A 1098 73.13 50.71 62.00
N THR A 1099 72.10 49.97 62.39
CA THR A 1099 72.07 49.13 63.60
C THR A 1099 72.19 47.62 63.32
N GLN A 1100 72.04 47.22 62.05
CA GLN A 1100 72.05 45.82 61.61
C GLN A 1100 72.62 45.70 60.19
N LEU A 1101 73.32 44.61 59.90
CA LEU A 1101 73.86 44.30 58.57
C LEU A 1101 73.34 42.93 58.09
N SER A 1102 72.71 42.90 56.91
CA SER A 1102 72.21 41.67 56.29
C SER A 1102 73.22 41.09 55.28
N PHE A 1103 73.45 39.77 55.39
CA PHE A 1103 74.20 38.94 54.43
C PHE A 1103 73.25 38.06 53.59
N GLY A 1104 72.01 38.52 53.38
CA GLY A 1104 70.92 37.76 52.75
C GLY A 1104 70.29 36.78 53.75
N VAL A 1105 70.77 35.53 53.77
CA VAL A 1105 70.26 34.43 54.62
C VAL A 1105 70.71 34.54 56.09
N CYS A 1106 71.50 35.56 56.41
CA CYS A 1106 72.02 35.82 57.75
C CYS A 1106 71.92 37.30 58.05
N VAL A 1107 71.45 37.69 59.23
CA VAL A 1107 71.41 39.09 59.67
C VAL A 1107 72.25 39.21 60.93
N VAL A 1108 73.17 40.16 60.98
CA VAL A 1108 73.98 40.45 62.17
C VAL A 1108 73.51 41.76 62.79
N ASP A 1109 72.96 41.69 64.00
CA ASP A 1109 72.56 42.83 64.81
C ASP A 1109 73.68 43.23 65.77
N TYR A 1110 74.06 44.51 65.77
CA TYR A 1110 75.15 45.06 66.60
C TYR A 1110 74.74 46.31 67.38
N GLU A 1111 73.45 46.67 67.43
CA GLU A 1111 72.93 47.91 68.05
C GLU A 1111 73.42 48.12 69.48
N GLN A 1112 73.32 47.08 70.32
CA GLN A 1112 73.68 47.16 71.75
C GLN A 1112 75.19 47.33 71.99
N VAL A 1113 76.00 46.75 71.11
CA VAL A 1113 77.47 46.81 71.19
C VAL A 1113 77.94 48.16 70.68
N GLN A 1114 77.23 48.73 69.69
CA GLN A 1114 77.59 49.99 69.08
C GLN A 1114 77.73 51.11 70.13
N ALA A 1115 76.70 51.30 70.96
CA ALA A 1115 76.69 52.34 71.99
C ALA A 1115 77.79 52.17 73.04
N ARG A 1116 78.12 50.92 73.43
CA ARG A 1116 79.09 50.63 74.49
C ARG A 1116 80.54 50.80 74.03
N VAL A 1117 80.88 50.41 72.80
CA VAL A 1117 82.22 50.64 72.21
C VAL A 1117 82.49 52.14 72.10
N ASN A 1118 81.52 52.93 71.61
CA ASN A 1118 81.64 54.39 71.49
C ASN A 1118 81.95 55.06 72.83
N ALA A 1119 81.21 54.69 73.88
CA ALA A 1119 81.43 55.25 75.22
C ALA A 1119 82.83 54.96 75.77
N LYS A 1120 83.40 53.78 75.47
CA LYS A 1120 84.75 53.40 75.92
C LYS A 1120 85.84 54.15 75.15
N TYR A 1121 85.67 54.36 73.85
CA TYR A 1121 86.58 55.21 73.07
C TYR A 1121 86.61 56.66 73.58
N ASP A 1122 85.44 57.23 73.92
CA ASP A 1122 85.35 58.58 74.48
C ASP A 1122 86.05 58.71 75.84
N ALA A 1123 86.10 57.63 76.64
CA ALA A 1123 86.87 57.61 77.88
C ALA A 1123 88.38 57.63 77.62
N TRP A 1124 88.87 56.76 76.72
CA TRP A 1124 90.30 56.70 76.35
C TRP A 1124 90.80 57.99 75.71
N GLN A 1125 90.01 58.59 74.81
CA GLN A 1125 90.37 59.85 74.16
C GLN A 1125 90.57 60.97 75.20
N ARG A 1126 89.72 61.05 76.23
CA ARG A 1126 89.87 62.04 77.30
C ARG A 1126 91.14 61.83 78.13
N ASP A 1127 91.47 60.59 78.49
CA ASP A 1127 92.63 60.29 79.34
C ASP A 1127 93.98 60.53 78.62
N ILE A 1128 94.08 60.12 77.35
CA ILE A 1128 95.27 60.35 76.51
C ILE A 1128 95.52 61.85 76.31
N LEU A 1129 94.47 62.65 76.03
CA LEU A 1129 94.58 64.09 75.85
C LEU A 1129 95.06 64.81 77.13
N SER A 1130 94.58 64.39 78.30
CA SER A 1130 94.97 64.98 79.59
C SER A 1130 96.48 64.84 79.84
N ARG A 1131 97.02 63.62 79.65
CA ARG A 1131 98.45 63.36 79.87
C ARG A 1131 99.37 63.97 78.83
N PHE A 1132 98.94 64.01 77.56
CA PHE A 1132 99.67 64.74 76.52
C PHE A 1132 99.83 66.23 76.89
N GLY A 1133 98.77 66.84 77.42
CA GLY A 1133 98.80 68.22 77.91
C GLY A 1133 99.85 68.46 79.00
N VAL A 1134 99.97 67.55 79.97
CA VAL A 1134 100.95 67.65 81.07
C VAL A 1134 102.39 67.51 80.54
N LYS A 1135 102.66 66.56 79.66
CA LYS A 1135 104.01 66.32 79.11
C LYS A 1135 104.48 67.47 78.21
N LEU A 1136 103.60 68.02 77.37
CA LEU A 1136 103.88 69.22 76.58
C LEU A 1136 104.24 70.41 77.49
N GLY A 1137 103.50 70.59 78.59
CA GLY A 1137 103.76 71.64 79.57
C GLY A 1137 105.13 71.54 80.24
N ASN A 1138 105.60 70.32 80.55
CA ASN A 1138 106.91 70.10 81.15
C ASN A 1138 108.06 70.34 80.15
N ALA A 1139 107.93 69.86 78.90
CA ALA A 1139 108.93 70.10 77.86
C ALA A 1139 109.12 71.60 77.57
N MET A 1140 108.04 72.39 77.60
CA MET A 1140 108.14 73.86 77.48
C MET A 1140 108.93 74.51 78.63
N LYS A 1141 108.79 74.01 79.87
CA LYS A 1141 109.52 74.53 81.04
C LYS A 1141 111.02 74.21 81.00
N GLU A 1142 111.40 73.00 80.60
CA GLU A 1142 112.82 72.63 80.44
C GLU A 1142 113.51 73.42 79.33
N MET A 1143 112.83 73.65 78.20
CA MET A 1143 113.37 74.49 77.14
C MET A 1143 113.66 75.91 77.65
N HIS A 1144 112.74 76.49 78.43
CA HIS A 1144 112.93 77.80 79.05
C HIS A 1144 114.13 77.84 80.02
N ALA A 1145 114.30 76.80 80.84
CA ALA A 1145 115.42 76.69 81.78
C ALA A 1145 116.78 76.55 81.06
N SER A 1146 116.85 75.79 79.97
CA SER A 1146 118.09 75.61 79.18
C SER A 1146 118.57 76.94 78.56
N ILE A 1147 117.63 77.75 78.07
CA ILE A 1147 117.92 79.06 77.49
C ILE A 1147 118.45 80.02 78.57
N MET A 1148 117.87 80.00 79.77
CA MET A 1148 118.34 80.80 80.90
C MET A 1148 119.74 80.40 81.37
N LYS A 1149 120.07 79.10 81.37
CA LYS A 1149 121.40 78.60 81.76
C LYS A 1149 122.48 78.99 80.74
N ALA A 1150 122.18 78.87 79.44
CA ALA A 1150 123.08 79.30 78.37
C ALA A 1150 123.37 80.81 78.41
N ARG A 1151 122.38 81.62 78.86
CA ARG A 1151 122.57 83.05 79.08
C ARG A 1151 123.55 83.34 80.23
N ASN A 1152 123.42 82.67 81.37
CA ASN A 1152 124.30 82.90 82.54
C ASN A 1152 125.76 82.44 82.32
N GLU A 1153 126.01 81.41 81.49
CA GLU A 1153 127.37 80.97 81.14
C GLU A 1153 128.13 81.97 80.25
N LEU A 1154 127.42 82.78 79.46
CA LEU A 1154 128.00 83.86 78.64
C LEU A 1154 128.40 85.09 79.46
N GLU A 1155 127.69 85.38 80.56
CA GLU A 1155 127.92 86.59 81.39
C GLU A 1155 129.16 86.44 82.31
N HIS A 1156 129.55 85.22 82.71
CA HIS A 1156 130.70 84.97 83.59
C HIS A 1156 132.10 85.06 82.94
N HIS A 1157 132.21 85.15 81.60
CA HIS A 1157 133.50 85.14 80.89
C HIS A 1157 134.11 86.55 80.66
N SER A 1158 133.60 87.64 81.26
CA SER A 1158 133.96 89.03 80.85
C SER A 1158 134.81 89.90 81.82
N ILE A 1159 135.17 89.48 83.05
CA ILE A 1159 135.99 90.30 83.99
C ILE A 1159 137.01 89.43 84.77
N GLU A 1160 138.08 88.97 84.12
CA GLU A 1160 139.41 88.60 84.70
C GLU A 1160 140.30 88.02 83.58
N GLY A 1161 141.15 88.86 82.94
CA GLY A 1161 142.07 88.38 81.90
C GLY A 1161 142.60 89.40 80.89
N LEU A 1162 143.05 90.58 81.35
CA LEU A 1162 144.08 91.36 80.65
C LEU A 1162 145.43 90.92 81.24
N VAL A 1163 146.42 90.70 80.35
CA VAL A 1163 147.75 90.03 80.50
C VAL A 1163 147.67 88.50 80.29
N GLY A 1164 147.79 87.92 79.08
CA GLY A 1164 148.64 88.19 77.91
C GLY A 1164 149.75 87.12 77.84
N GLY A 1165 150.09 86.39 76.78
CA GLY A 1165 149.74 86.28 75.34
C GLY A 1165 150.36 84.93 74.86
N ALA A 1166 150.25 84.44 73.63
CA ALA A 1166 150.10 85.11 72.34
C ALA A 1166 149.26 84.25 71.37
N ARG A 1167 148.48 84.98 70.57
CA ARG A 1167 147.73 84.52 69.39
C ARG A 1167 148.66 84.26 68.21
N ARG A 1168 148.43 83.16 67.50
CA ARG A 1168 148.39 83.17 66.03
C ARG A 1168 147.03 82.62 65.61
N PHE A 1169 146.43 83.35 64.69
CA PHE A 1169 145.14 83.10 64.03
C PHE A 1169 145.08 81.72 63.39
#